data_AF-A0AAE3GGU7-F1
#
_entry.id   AF-A0AAE3GGU7-F1
#
_cell.length_a   1.000
_cell.length_b   1.000
_cell.length_c   1.000
_cell.angle_alpha   90.00
_cell.angle_beta   90.00
_cell.angle_gamma   90.00
#
_symmetry.space_group_name_H-M   'P 1'
#
loop_
_entity.id
_entity.type
_entity.pdbx_description
1 polymer ?
#
loop_
_entity_poly.entity_id
_entity_poly.type
_entity_poly.pdbx_seq_one_letter_code
_entity_poly.pdbx_strand_id
1 'polypeptide(L)'
;MRTAFVNYRTGDVEYTAGSIATVLMDAMGEHEIFYAPQSIPLGDEFDVDILAEVRKCPVLLVVIGPHWLKTQGKHGGRKLDEPDDWVRREIAEGLSTCSRVVIILVDGAKMPTSEELPEEIVDLARRQYRRVSYRSVPQDNERLIGDLLKLPEFAHIALIGSERLDDWWAKWTRENPRFTTEVLFAAREQHAIELRTSLTQGPAEVKVCGGSREESLAFAAAALLPLAADVRVVTDQPAWDRYAQSQRNLILIAASKELDTTVASGHRVVLLGEAHDDGLHLPPVGLVEAIDAFVALGLSREEAMRYAARARREFPLLLRDLSRTGRSAPTTLSPDNTAVDQNALAAAVTRGPLRHLGLDAVESRASALLATNSTESAELYAEIVAVLLKNGFAIPAVEMRRALGHALTKMGDLNGAAEVALALFWEAATEGTHVLQSDLPVPDSRLNPGVARALAVALSCEKIFRGYTWLIDDPAARFDELVDGDPHRLDAAVFLAEHAIAARRGDVLVERLDVLTALANTRERQDSPEERLVARLGMCLAEITGQWVQLERRARREFAPWHAPWITARRARSLLMANELLLAKDAYEEAIADALVVGMIDEAADWLYALRVVRSRLGSLFVHGDDQHPLAQHLRPLGSPSRLPGSNAIEELAMRSVLTGKGPTALGRVSQWRWKAYVRAGVAGELDAAVQLGALLAANAEPVDGMHELVWAGARTKAVEVAKALPHATVIWSAQSVGSAAAQQSAALAAAAACADLLADDDVPGWIDFALDIMRNPQPSTPFDDLVRQAVGLLAALGQCLTEAQAEAVLDVTGSWSLRRSATLLVDIAEIHAALTERALDQLLDGLLHSEDYADVALGQKGAPLLRANAELVGAKFANTKDNHSAYLALAMTGHANDDVRAHAQERAKRIIARPEPQPGVMRLYAGYGDWPLLVDLLEPDVRAEFAASLLRHAEDSRDCAENRRTALEGLAMLAPGLAAEQQRALFEALRPFVRGERDANTSGWPLTGMRHPLSMLRFDLGPDTLADMAVFACSWLASTDEERRFVRDHAVRLLTGWVDVRVPVLVRSLERATENVHDLPLGHPDQHVHALAAVLWARRPENQDLGLNLANNPHRLVRASLAAALDERPEHRAVREILSRDACRSVRRLCAAAFERR
;
A
#
# COMPACT_ATOMS: atom_id res chain seq x y z
N MET A 1 27.35 37.50 26.54
CA MET A 1 27.32 38.66 27.44
C MET A 1 25.85 39.05 27.54
N ARG A 2 25.30 39.19 28.75
CA ARG A 2 23.88 39.54 28.96
C ARG A 2 23.74 41.06 29.01
N THR A 3 22.62 41.62 28.56
CA THR A 3 22.39 43.07 28.54
C THR A 3 21.95 43.64 29.90
N ALA A 4 21.13 42.91 30.66
CA ALA A 4 20.62 43.41 31.92
C ALA A 4 20.72 42.38 33.06
N PHE A 5 21.06 42.85 34.26
CA PHE A 5 21.04 42.07 35.50
C PHE A 5 19.87 42.51 36.38
N VAL A 6 19.04 41.57 36.84
CA VAL A 6 17.89 41.83 37.72
C VAL A 6 18.29 41.60 39.18
N ASN A 7 18.50 42.67 39.91
CA ASN A 7 18.73 42.68 41.35
C ASN A 7 17.40 42.89 42.10
N TYR A 8 17.13 42.05 43.10
CA TYR A 8 15.93 42.13 43.91
C TYR A 8 16.16 41.56 45.32
N ARG A 9 15.25 41.88 46.24
CA ARG A 9 15.27 41.40 47.62
C ARG A 9 14.34 40.20 47.80
N THR A 10 14.90 39.05 48.19
CA THR A 10 14.11 37.90 48.69
C THR A 10 13.37 38.30 49.97
N GLY A 11 12.08 38.01 50.03
CA GLY A 11 11.17 38.38 51.12
C GLY A 11 10.49 39.76 50.99
N ASP A 12 10.62 40.43 49.84
CA ASP A 12 9.97 41.73 49.57
C ASP A 12 9.00 41.64 48.38
N VAL A 13 9.52 41.60 47.14
CA VAL A 13 8.72 41.62 45.89
C VAL A 13 9.26 40.63 44.85
N GLU A 14 9.67 39.44 45.29
CA GLU A 14 10.27 38.39 44.45
C GLU A 14 9.38 37.91 43.30
N TYR A 15 8.07 37.80 43.51
CA TYR A 15 7.13 37.45 42.44
C TYR A 15 7.05 38.53 41.35
N THR A 16 7.08 39.81 41.74
CA THR A 16 7.06 40.92 40.77
C THR A 16 8.40 41.05 40.05
N ALA A 17 9.52 40.86 40.76
CA ALA A 17 10.85 40.81 40.15
C ALA A 17 10.96 39.65 39.14
N GLY A 18 10.45 38.46 39.49
CA GLY A 18 10.34 37.32 38.59
C GLY A 18 9.45 37.62 37.38
N SER A 19 8.30 38.28 37.58
CA SER A 19 7.42 38.69 36.48
C SER A 19 8.09 39.69 35.53
N ILE A 20 8.81 40.68 36.06
CA ILE A 20 9.59 41.62 35.25
C ILE A 20 10.68 40.87 34.47
N ALA A 21 11.42 39.97 35.13
CA ALA A 21 12.46 39.18 34.48
C ALA A 21 11.89 38.31 33.35
N THR A 22 10.82 37.56 33.62
CA THR A 22 10.14 36.71 32.62
C THR A 22 9.64 37.54 31.44
N VAL A 23 8.95 38.67 31.67
CA VAL A 23 8.45 39.51 30.57
C VAL A 23 9.59 40.12 29.74
N LEU A 24 10.72 40.48 30.37
CA LEU A 24 11.90 40.95 29.64
C LEU A 24 12.55 39.82 28.84
N MET A 25 12.66 38.61 29.40
CA MET A 25 13.16 37.42 28.70
C MET A 25 12.27 37.03 27.53
N ASP A 26 10.94 37.11 27.69
CA ASP A 26 9.95 36.83 26.65
C ASP A 26 9.93 37.89 25.53
N ALA A 27 10.37 39.12 25.82
CA ALA A 27 10.43 40.19 24.83
C ALA A 27 11.81 40.28 24.13
N MET A 28 12.90 40.01 24.84
CA MET A 28 14.28 40.32 24.40
C MET A 28 15.18 39.09 24.29
N GLY A 29 14.76 37.93 24.81
CA GLY A 29 15.55 36.70 24.85
C GLY A 29 16.07 36.38 26.26
N GLU A 30 16.01 35.10 26.63
CA GLU A 30 16.51 34.58 27.91
C GLU A 30 18.02 34.82 28.10
N HIS A 31 18.78 34.88 27.01
CA HIS A 31 20.22 35.13 27.01
C HIS A 31 20.59 36.62 27.17
N GLU A 32 19.61 37.53 27.19
CA GLU A 32 19.83 38.97 27.37
C GLU A 32 19.62 39.44 28.81
N ILE A 33 18.93 38.64 29.62
CA ILE A 33 18.54 39.00 30.98
C ILE A 33 19.14 38.00 31.98
N PHE A 34 19.86 38.49 32.98
CA PHE A 34 20.30 37.68 34.12
C PHE A 34 19.31 37.81 35.27
N TYR A 35 18.71 36.69 35.68
CA TYR A 35 17.88 36.58 36.87
C TYR A 35 18.23 35.28 37.60
N ALA A 36 18.94 35.37 38.72
CA ALA A 36 19.62 34.23 39.36
C ALA A 36 18.76 32.95 39.51
N PRO A 37 17.48 32.99 39.94
CA PRO A 37 16.65 31.79 40.08
C PRO A 37 16.34 31.05 38.76
N GLN A 38 16.46 31.71 37.61
CA GLN A 38 16.19 31.14 36.29
C GLN A 38 17.45 31.01 35.42
N SER A 39 18.49 31.81 35.69
CA SER A 39 19.71 31.90 34.88
C SER A 39 20.86 31.02 35.36
N ILE A 40 20.75 30.39 36.54
CA ILE A 40 21.73 29.47 37.13
C ILE A 40 21.17 28.04 37.06
N PRO A 41 21.86 27.09 36.40
CA PRO A 41 21.43 25.69 36.31
C PRO A 41 21.28 24.99 37.67
N LEU A 42 20.39 24.00 37.73
CA LEU A 42 20.19 23.18 38.93
C LEU A 42 21.44 22.36 39.27
N GLY A 43 21.97 22.55 40.49
CA GLY A 43 23.14 21.83 40.99
C GLY A 43 24.44 22.63 40.97
N ASP A 44 24.45 23.81 40.35
CA ASP A 44 25.62 24.71 40.32
C ASP A 44 25.75 25.52 41.62
N GLU A 45 26.99 25.86 42.02
CA GLU A 45 27.27 26.66 43.23
C GLU A 45 26.75 28.10 43.07
N PHE A 46 25.90 28.54 44.00
CA PHE A 46 25.24 29.85 43.98
C PHE A 46 26.21 31.02 44.26
N ASP A 47 27.32 30.79 44.96
CA ASP A 47 28.10 31.85 45.62
C ASP A 47 29.31 32.38 44.83
N VAL A 48 29.83 31.65 43.83
CA VAL A 48 31.18 31.95 43.28
C VAL A 48 31.16 32.94 42.09
N ASP A 49 30.05 33.07 41.34
CA ASP A 49 30.05 33.80 40.05
C ASP A 49 29.01 34.93 39.86
N ILE A 50 28.14 35.23 40.84
CA ILE A 50 27.07 36.25 40.66
C ILE A 50 27.62 37.67 40.42
N LEU A 51 28.63 38.12 41.18
CA LEU A 51 29.25 39.44 40.96
C LEU A 51 30.01 39.49 39.62
N ALA A 52 30.54 38.36 39.15
CA ALA A 52 31.13 38.28 37.81
C ALA A 52 30.08 38.47 36.72
N GLU A 53 28.86 37.98 36.92
CA GLU A 53 27.74 38.21 36.01
C GLU A 53 27.23 39.66 36.04
N VAL A 54 27.17 40.32 37.21
CA VAL A 54 26.86 41.76 37.30
C VAL A 54 27.85 42.58 36.46
N ARG A 55 29.16 42.29 36.57
CA ARG A 55 30.21 42.99 35.81
C ARG A 55 30.08 42.85 34.29
N LYS A 56 29.49 41.75 33.83
CA LYS A 56 29.28 41.49 32.40
C LYS A 56 28.02 42.19 31.86
N CYS A 57 27.16 42.72 32.72
CA CYS A 57 25.91 43.36 32.30
C CYS A 57 26.09 44.88 32.20
N PRO A 58 25.79 45.51 31.05
CA PRO A 58 25.84 46.97 30.94
C PRO A 58 24.71 47.67 31.71
N VAL A 59 23.62 46.97 32.03
CA VAL A 59 22.47 47.54 32.77
C VAL A 59 22.18 46.74 34.04
N LEU A 60 22.07 47.42 35.18
CA LEU A 60 21.54 46.86 36.43
C LEU A 60 20.10 47.34 36.65
N LEU A 61 19.16 46.41 36.80
CA LEU A 61 17.78 46.68 37.19
C LEU A 61 17.64 46.42 38.70
N VAL A 62 17.36 47.46 39.48
CA VAL A 62 17.21 47.36 40.95
C VAL A 62 15.73 47.40 41.30
N VAL A 63 15.17 46.26 41.66
CA VAL A 63 13.75 46.12 42.02
C VAL A 63 13.57 46.34 43.52
N ILE A 64 12.87 47.42 43.87
CA ILE A 64 12.65 47.88 45.26
C ILE A 64 11.17 47.78 45.58
N GLY A 65 10.80 46.96 46.55
CA GLY A 65 9.46 46.86 47.10
C GLY A 65 9.30 47.59 48.45
N PRO A 66 8.10 47.54 49.04
CA PRO A 66 7.77 48.27 50.28
C PRO A 66 8.56 47.82 51.52
N HIS A 67 9.13 46.61 51.51
CA HIS A 67 9.88 46.01 52.61
C HIS A 67 11.40 45.98 52.36
N TRP A 68 11.87 46.52 51.24
CA TRP A 68 13.28 46.50 50.83
C TRP A 68 14.25 47.03 51.90
N LEU A 69 13.93 48.19 52.52
CA LEU A 69 14.69 48.78 53.62
C LEU A 69 14.40 48.16 55.00
N LYS A 70 13.29 47.42 55.13
CA LYS A 70 12.75 46.94 56.41
C LYS A 70 13.11 45.48 56.72
N THR A 71 13.72 44.79 55.76
CA THR A 71 14.14 43.39 55.94
C THR A 71 15.19 43.32 57.05
N GLN A 72 14.95 42.46 58.05
CA GLN A 72 15.86 42.31 59.19
C GLN A 72 17.02 41.37 58.85
N GLY A 73 18.21 41.76 59.27
CA GLY A 73 19.44 40.96 59.17
C GLY A 73 19.59 39.97 60.33
N LYS A 74 20.65 39.16 60.30
CA LYS A 74 20.95 38.14 61.31
C LYS A 74 21.12 38.71 62.72
N HIS A 75 21.45 39.99 62.83
CA HIS A 75 21.68 40.69 64.11
C HIS A 75 20.54 41.63 64.54
N GLY A 76 19.36 41.55 63.90
CA GLY A 76 18.18 42.36 64.25
C GLY A 76 18.21 43.81 63.72
N GLY A 77 19.30 44.24 63.07
CA GLY A 77 19.40 45.49 62.30
C GLY A 77 18.83 45.35 60.88
N ARG A 78 18.94 46.40 60.05
CA ARG A 78 18.52 46.31 58.64
C ARG A 78 19.50 45.40 57.89
N LYS A 79 18.98 44.43 57.15
CA LYS A 79 19.78 43.50 56.35
C LYS A 79 20.69 44.22 55.35
N LEU A 80 20.24 45.36 54.82
CA LEU A 80 21.01 46.20 53.91
C LEU A 80 22.28 46.81 54.54
N ASP A 81 22.34 46.94 55.87
CA ASP A 81 23.54 47.46 56.56
C ASP A 81 24.59 46.35 56.79
N GLU A 82 24.25 45.08 56.58
CA GLU A 82 25.18 43.94 56.72
C GLU A 82 26.15 43.89 55.52
N PRO A 83 27.47 43.76 55.75
CA PRO A 83 28.45 43.70 54.65
C PRO A 83 28.32 42.46 53.74
N ASP A 84 27.76 41.36 54.24
CA ASP A 84 27.53 40.12 53.50
C ASP A 84 26.20 40.11 52.71
N ASP A 85 25.44 41.21 52.73
CA ASP A 85 24.17 41.30 52.01
C ASP A 85 24.34 41.31 50.48
N TRP A 86 23.84 40.26 49.81
CA TRP A 86 23.95 40.10 48.36
C TRP A 86 23.38 41.29 47.57
N VAL A 87 22.24 41.84 47.99
CA VAL A 87 21.63 42.99 47.29
C VAL A 87 22.51 44.24 47.39
N ARG A 88 23.07 44.54 48.57
CA ARG A 88 24.05 45.63 48.72
C ARG A 88 25.27 45.39 47.83
N ARG A 89 25.84 44.18 47.85
CA ARG A 89 27.05 43.82 47.10
C ARG A 89 26.83 43.93 45.59
N GLU A 90 25.72 43.42 45.07
CA GLU A 90 25.37 43.51 43.65
C GLU A 90 25.12 44.96 43.19
N ILE A 91 24.46 45.78 44.03
CA ILE A 91 24.24 47.21 43.71
C ILE A 91 25.56 47.98 43.75
N ALA A 92 26.40 47.76 44.75
CA ALA A 92 27.71 48.42 44.85
C ALA A 92 28.59 48.06 43.64
N GLU A 93 28.63 46.78 43.26
CA GLU A 93 29.35 46.33 42.08
C GLU A 93 28.77 46.97 40.81
N GLY A 94 27.45 46.89 40.61
CA GLY A 94 26.83 47.43 39.39
C GLY A 94 26.85 48.95 39.29
N LEU A 95 26.87 49.70 40.40
CA LEU A 95 27.12 51.15 40.37
C LEU A 95 28.52 51.48 39.86
N SER A 96 29.50 50.60 40.09
CA SER A 96 30.88 50.76 39.65
C SER A 96 31.14 50.23 38.23
N THR A 97 30.42 49.18 37.80
CA THR A 97 30.73 48.45 36.55
C THR A 97 29.67 48.58 35.46
N CYS A 98 28.39 48.74 35.81
CA CYS A 98 27.34 48.85 34.81
C CYS A 98 27.28 50.27 34.23
N SER A 99 27.08 50.37 32.92
CA SER A 99 26.86 51.65 32.23
C SER A 99 25.60 52.37 32.69
N ARG A 100 24.59 51.61 33.15
CA ARG A 100 23.35 52.17 33.69
C ARG A 100 22.81 51.35 34.86
N VAL A 101 22.26 52.06 35.85
CA VAL A 101 21.45 51.47 36.93
C VAL A 101 20.06 52.08 36.84
N VAL A 102 19.05 51.23 36.67
CA VAL A 102 17.63 51.60 36.54
C VAL A 102 16.88 51.08 37.76
N ILE A 103 16.19 51.97 38.45
CA ILE A 103 15.46 51.62 39.66
C ILE A 103 14.01 51.35 39.31
N ILE A 104 13.46 50.24 39.81
CA ILE A 104 12.07 49.86 39.62
C ILE A 104 11.40 49.80 41.00
N LEU A 105 10.53 50.77 41.27
CA LEU A 105 9.74 50.85 42.51
C LEU A 105 8.43 50.09 42.34
N VAL A 106 8.20 49.09 43.19
CA VAL A 106 7.03 48.20 43.14
C VAL A 106 6.03 48.57 44.25
N ASP A 107 4.74 48.66 43.92
CA ASP A 107 3.61 48.64 44.88
C ASP A 107 3.68 49.63 46.05
N GLY A 108 3.92 50.91 45.72
CA GLY A 108 3.96 51.97 46.71
C GLY A 108 5.30 52.06 47.46
N ALA A 109 6.32 51.31 47.02
CA ALA A 109 7.70 51.52 47.44
C ALA A 109 8.11 53.00 47.30
N LYS A 110 8.75 53.52 48.34
CA LYS A 110 9.33 54.87 48.34
C LYS A 110 10.80 54.77 47.97
N MET A 111 11.27 55.75 47.22
CA MET A 111 12.69 55.86 46.90
C MET A 111 13.48 56.08 48.20
N PRO A 112 14.51 55.27 48.51
CA PRO A 112 15.37 55.49 49.67
C PRO A 112 16.06 56.85 49.61
N THR A 113 16.17 57.53 50.75
CA THR A 113 16.97 58.75 50.90
C THR A 113 18.45 58.41 51.11
N SER A 114 19.34 59.37 50.86
CA SER A 114 20.79 59.16 51.04
C SER A 114 21.18 58.78 52.47
N GLU A 115 20.42 59.21 53.49
CA GLU A 115 20.66 58.87 54.90
C GLU A 115 20.23 57.42 55.24
N GLU A 116 19.34 56.83 54.43
CA GLU A 116 18.83 55.48 54.64
C GLU A 116 19.68 54.40 53.96
N LEU A 117 20.71 54.78 53.18
CA LEU A 117 21.54 53.84 52.42
C LEU A 117 22.98 53.79 52.97
N PRO A 118 23.63 52.61 52.97
CA PRO A 118 25.07 52.49 53.19
C PRO A 118 25.89 53.33 52.20
N GLU A 119 27.09 53.74 52.63
CA GLU A 119 27.98 54.62 51.86
C GLU A 119 28.27 54.07 50.46
N GLU A 120 28.44 52.75 50.30
CA GLU A 120 28.81 52.14 49.02
C GLU A 120 27.69 52.14 47.97
N ILE A 121 26.44 52.34 48.39
CA ILE A 121 25.27 52.36 47.48
C ILE A 121 24.48 53.67 47.57
N VAL A 122 25.01 54.69 48.27
CA VAL A 122 24.34 55.97 48.51
C VAL A 122 23.94 56.69 47.21
N ASP A 123 24.70 56.49 46.14
CA ASP A 123 24.44 57.08 44.82
C ASP A 123 23.18 56.53 44.15
N LEU A 124 22.63 55.39 44.62
CA LEU A 124 21.33 54.89 44.18
C LEU A 124 20.22 55.93 44.43
N ALA A 125 20.28 56.67 45.54
CA ALA A 125 19.29 57.69 45.92
C ALA A 125 19.17 58.85 44.90
N ARG A 126 20.17 59.02 44.03
CA ARG A 126 20.24 60.11 43.05
C ARG A 126 19.80 59.70 41.65
N ARG A 127 19.46 58.43 41.42
CA ARG A 127 19.08 57.91 40.09
C ARG A 127 17.57 58.00 39.84
N GLN A 128 17.22 58.13 38.57
CA GLN A 128 15.82 58.08 38.12
C GLN A 128 15.24 56.67 38.27
N TYR A 129 13.93 56.61 38.48
CA TYR A 129 13.23 55.35 38.75
C TYR A 129 11.95 55.22 37.90
N ARG A 130 11.51 53.98 37.70
CA ARG A 130 10.22 53.60 37.12
C ARG A 130 9.32 53.00 38.19
N ARG A 131 8.01 53.28 38.15
CA ARG A 131 7.03 52.62 39.01
C ARG A 131 6.34 51.48 38.28
N VAL A 132 6.18 50.35 38.96
CA VAL A 132 5.37 49.21 38.52
C VAL A 132 4.36 48.91 39.62
N SER A 133 3.08 48.79 39.26
CA SER A 133 2.00 48.51 40.19
C SER A 133 1.37 47.14 39.91
N TYR A 134 1.07 46.35 40.95
CA TYR A 134 0.45 45.03 40.88
C TYR A 134 -0.91 45.08 40.17
N ARG A 135 -1.58 46.23 40.19
CA ARG A 135 -2.87 46.45 39.52
C ARG A 135 -2.76 46.69 38.02
N SER A 136 -1.56 46.96 37.53
CA SER A 136 -1.27 47.36 36.16
C SER A 136 0.02 46.73 35.63
N VAL A 137 0.43 45.58 36.20
CA VAL A 137 1.70 44.91 35.89
C VAL A 137 1.90 44.72 34.39
N PRO A 138 0.91 44.22 33.61
CA PRO A 138 1.12 44.04 32.18
C PRO A 138 1.42 45.37 31.46
N GLN A 139 0.65 46.43 31.75
CA GLN A 139 0.84 47.73 31.11
C GLN A 139 2.13 48.42 31.55
N ASP A 140 2.49 48.31 32.83
CA ASP A 140 3.71 48.93 33.35
C ASP A 140 4.97 48.17 32.92
N ASN A 141 4.90 46.84 32.79
CA ASN A 141 5.98 46.03 32.23
C ASN A 141 6.20 46.33 30.74
N GLU A 142 5.14 46.45 29.94
CA GLU A 142 5.28 46.83 28.52
C GLU A 142 5.87 48.24 28.37
N ARG A 143 5.46 49.18 29.22
CA ARG A 143 6.10 50.50 29.24
C ARG A 143 7.55 50.45 29.69
N LEU A 144 7.89 49.57 30.64
CA LEU A 144 9.27 49.36 31.09
C LEU A 144 10.12 48.79 29.94
N ILE A 145 9.62 47.79 29.20
CA ILE A 145 10.26 47.30 27.97
C ILE A 145 10.50 48.45 27.00
N GLY A 146 9.46 49.24 26.71
CA GLY A 146 9.56 50.39 25.80
C GLY A 146 10.60 51.43 26.25
N ASP A 147 10.72 51.68 27.56
CA ASP A 147 11.73 52.59 28.11
C ASP A 147 13.15 52.01 28.07
N LEU A 148 13.31 50.71 28.32
CA LEU A 148 14.60 50.02 28.21
C LEU A 148 15.10 49.96 26.76
N LEU A 149 14.20 49.76 25.79
CA LEU A 149 14.54 49.77 24.37
C LEU A 149 15.00 51.16 23.86
N LYS A 150 14.71 52.25 24.58
CA LYS A 150 15.25 53.59 24.25
C LYS A 150 16.72 53.74 24.64
N LEU A 151 17.24 52.86 25.50
CA LEU A 151 18.59 52.95 25.99
C LEU A 151 19.58 52.37 24.95
N PRO A 152 20.75 53.01 24.72
CA PRO A 152 21.74 52.53 23.76
C PRO A 152 22.31 51.15 24.11
N GLU A 153 22.30 50.78 25.39
CA GLU A 153 22.75 49.47 25.87
C GLU A 153 21.90 48.33 25.30
N PHE A 154 20.62 48.57 24.98
CA PHE A 154 19.73 47.59 24.36
C PHE A 154 19.71 47.69 22.82
N ALA A 155 20.54 48.55 22.20
CA ALA A 155 20.50 48.83 20.75
C ALA A 155 20.72 47.59 19.88
N HIS A 156 21.58 46.68 20.35
CA HIS A 156 22.02 45.49 19.64
C HIS A 156 20.99 44.34 19.66
N ILE A 157 19.99 44.40 20.53
CA ILE A 157 19.00 43.35 20.73
C ILE A 157 17.97 43.34 19.59
N ALA A 158 17.70 42.15 19.04
CA ALA A 158 16.50 41.87 18.28
C ALA A 158 15.40 41.37 19.24
N LEU A 159 14.20 41.90 19.12
CA LEU A 159 13.07 41.43 19.91
C LEU A 159 12.71 40.01 19.48
N ILE A 160 12.24 39.18 20.42
CA ILE A 160 11.62 37.90 20.08
C ILE A 160 10.48 38.20 19.10
N GLY A 161 10.47 37.49 17.97
CA GLY A 161 9.61 37.80 16.83
C GLY A 161 10.28 38.57 15.69
N SER A 162 11.54 38.95 15.87
CA SER A 162 12.37 39.60 14.87
C SER A 162 13.79 39.03 14.87
N GLU A 163 14.49 39.21 13.77
CA GLU A 163 15.90 38.87 13.62
C GLU A 163 16.66 40.11 13.14
N ARG A 164 17.94 40.24 13.55
CA ARG A 164 18.82 41.18 12.85
C ARG A 164 19.06 40.67 11.43
N LEU A 165 19.28 41.58 10.50
CA LEU A 165 19.42 41.20 9.09
C LEU A 165 20.63 40.28 8.84
N ASP A 166 21.74 40.50 9.52
CA ASP A 166 22.94 39.67 9.42
C ASP A 166 22.71 38.24 9.92
N ASP A 167 22.04 38.10 11.06
CA ASP A 167 21.68 36.80 11.64
C ASP A 167 20.67 36.07 10.74
N TRP A 168 19.64 36.78 10.28
CA TRP A 168 18.64 36.25 9.36
C TRP A 168 19.27 35.79 8.05
N TRP A 169 20.17 36.61 7.48
CA TRP A 169 20.85 36.29 6.23
C TRP A 169 21.78 35.09 6.39
N ALA A 170 22.56 35.03 7.47
CA ALA A 170 23.45 33.90 7.74
C ALA A 170 22.68 32.57 7.90
N LYS A 171 21.49 32.62 8.51
CA LYS A 171 20.57 31.49 8.62
C LYS A 171 19.99 31.12 7.25
N TRP A 172 19.44 32.10 6.53
CA TRP A 172 18.81 31.90 5.22
C TRP A 172 19.79 31.35 4.18
N THR A 173 21.02 31.87 4.11
CA THR A 173 22.07 31.36 3.21
C THR A 173 22.54 29.96 3.60
N ARG A 174 22.52 29.59 4.88
CA ARG A 174 22.82 28.20 5.32
C ARG A 174 21.75 27.21 4.85
N GLU A 175 20.50 27.64 4.85
CA GLU A 175 19.37 26.86 4.33
C GLU A 175 19.32 26.86 2.79
N ASN A 176 19.91 27.87 2.14
CA ASN A 176 19.90 28.08 0.70
C ASN A 176 21.31 28.40 0.14
N PRO A 177 22.28 27.47 0.24
CA PRO A 177 23.72 27.75 0.04
C PRO A 177 24.12 28.17 -1.37
N ARG A 178 23.25 27.98 -2.37
CA ARG A 178 23.49 28.34 -3.77
C ARG A 178 22.86 29.67 -4.17
N PHE A 179 22.14 30.34 -3.27
CA PHE A 179 21.61 31.69 -3.47
C PHE A 179 22.47 32.72 -2.77
N THR A 180 23.48 33.22 -3.47
CA THR A 180 24.30 34.33 -2.99
C THR A 180 23.74 35.67 -3.45
N THR A 181 24.31 36.74 -2.92
CA THR A 181 23.99 38.12 -3.32
C THR A 181 24.09 38.33 -4.83
N GLU A 182 25.07 37.70 -5.49
CA GLU A 182 25.32 37.81 -6.92
C GLU A 182 24.18 37.21 -7.75
N VAL A 183 23.62 36.07 -7.32
CA VAL A 183 22.49 35.41 -7.99
C VAL A 183 21.21 36.25 -7.84
N LEU A 184 20.98 36.81 -6.66
CA LEU A 184 19.81 37.67 -6.41
C LEU A 184 19.91 39.03 -7.12
N PHE A 185 21.13 39.51 -7.38
CA PHE A 185 21.39 40.77 -8.08
C PHE A 185 21.60 40.62 -9.59
N ALA A 186 21.59 39.40 -10.14
CA ALA A 186 21.73 39.15 -11.56
C ALA A 186 20.69 39.94 -12.38
N ALA A 187 21.16 40.96 -13.12
CA ALA A 187 20.38 41.98 -13.82
C ALA A 187 19.45 42.86 -12.95
N ARG A 188 19.70 42.92 -11.63
CA ARG A 188 18.88 43.62 -10.63
C ARG A 188 19.68 44.61 -9.74
N GLU A 189 20.97 44.79 -9.97
CA GLU A 189 21.85 45.66 -9.16
C GLU A 189 21.32 47.09 -8.99
N GLN A 190 20.78 47.68 -10.06
CA GLN A 190 20.21 49.03 -10.02
C GLN A 190 19.00 49.13 -9.07
N HIS A 191 18.19 48.07 -8.96
CA HIS A 191 17.03 48.02 -8.05
C HIS A 191 17.48 47.90 -6.59
N ALA A 192 18.61 47.22 -6.33
CA ALA A 192 19.20 47.16 -4.99
C ALA A 192 19.73 48.54 -4.56
N ILE A 193 20.32 49.30 -5.50
CA ILE A 193 20.73 50.69 -5.27
C ILE A 193 19.51 51.59 -5.04
N GLU A 194 18.45 51.44 -5.83
CA GLU A 194 17.21 52.21 -5.71
C GLU A 194 16.49 51.97 -4.38
N LEU A 195 16.42 50.71 -3.92
CA LEU A 195 15.87 50.35 -2.61
C LEU A 195 16.64 51.04 -1.48
N ARG A 196 17.98 50.95 -1.49
CA ARG A 196 18.85 51.61 -0.49
C ARG A 196 18.73 53.13 -0.52
N THR A 197 18.64 53.71 -1.71
CA THR A 197 18.53 55.17 -1.87
C THR A 197 17.18 55.67 -1.39
N SER A 198 16.09 54.96 -1.69
CA SER A 198 14.74 55.27 -1.21
C SER A 198 14.64 55.17 0.31
N LEU A 199 15.30 54.19 0.92
CA LEU A 199 15.38 54.02 2.38
C LEU A 199 16.42 54.93 3.06
N THR A 200 17.16 55.77 2.33
CA THR A 200 18.05 56.78 2.94
C THR A 200 17.62 58.21 2.63
N GLN A 201 16.98 58.46 1.48
CA GLN A 201 16.64 59.79 0.98
C GLN A 201 15.17 59.94 0.55
N GLY A 202 14.41 58.85 0.50
CA GLY A 202 13.02 58.79 0.00
C GLY A 202 11.98 58.50 1.09
N PRO A 203 10.80 57.96 0.71
CA PRO A 203 9.63 57.81 1.58
C PRO A 203 9.88 56.90 2.80
N ALA A 204 9.07 57.08 3.84
CA ALA A 204 9.12 56.28 5.06
C ALA A 204 8.72 54.81 4.82
N GLU A 205 8.05 54.52 3.72
CA GLU A 205 7.62 53.18 3.34
C GLU A 205 8.02 52.89 1.89
N VAL A 206 8.64 51.73 1.64
CA VAL A 206 9.03 51.25 0.32
C VAL A 206 8.52 49.82 0.18
N LYS A 207 7.69 49.56 -0.83
CA LYS A 207 7.23 48.20 -1.15
C LYS A 207 8.14 47.58 -2.21
N VAL A 208 8.58 46.34 -2.00
CA VAL A 208 9.37 45.54 -2.96
C VAL A 208 8.48 44.43 -3.52
N CYS A 209 8.32 44.41 -4.84
CA CYS A 209 7.36 43.56 -5.55
C CYS A 209 8.09 42.60 -6.51
N GLY A 210 8.30 41.35 -6.08
CA GLY A 210 8.83 40.25 -6.88
C GLY A 210 7.74 39.29 -7.37
N GLY A 211 8.15 38.21 -8.05
CA GLY A 211 7.25 37.14 -8.50
C GLY A 211 6.68 36.30 -7.35
N SER A 212 7.28 36.40 -6.16
CA SER A 212 6.76 35.84 -4.91
C SER A 212 7.22 36.68 -3.72
N ARG A 213 6.51 36.58 -2.57
CA ARG A 213 6.90 37.26 -1.33
C ARG A 213 8.28 36.80 -0.82
N GLU A 214 8.60 35.52 -1.01
CA GLU A 214 9.89 34.91 -0.67
C GLU A 214 11.03 35.52 -1.49
N GLU A 215 10.80 35.74 -2.78
CA GLU A 215 11.75 36.45 -3.66
C GLU A 215 11.93 37.91 -3.22
N SER A 216 10.83 38.61 -2.93
CA SER A 216 10.87 39.99 -2.43
C SER A 216 11.67 40.09 -1.12
N LEU A 217 11.46 39.15 -0.19
CA LEU A 217 12.16 39.09 1.08
C LEU A 217 13.66 38.83 0.89
N ALA A 218 14.01 37.80 0.12
CA ALA A 218 15.41 37.44 -0.14
C ALA A 218 16.17 38.59 -0.83
N PHE A 219 15.55 39.23 -1.82
CA PHE A 219 16.14 40.38 -2.51
C PHE A 219 16.31 41.59 -1.58
N ALA A 220 15.27 41.95 -0.83
CA ALA A 220 15.32 43.09 0.10
C ALA A 220 16.37 42.86 1.19
N ALA A 221 16.43 41.66 1.74
CA ALA A 221 17.44 41.27 2.71
C ALA A 221 18.86 41.39 2.13
N ALA A 222 19.12 40.80 0.96
CA ALA A 222 20.40 40.89 0.28
C ALA A 222 20.81 42.34 -0.01
N ALA A 223 19.87 43.15 -0.53
CA ALA A 223 20.10 44.55 -0.88
C ALA A 223 20.45 45.42 0.34
N LEU A 224 19.94 45.07 1.52
CA LEU A 224 20.10 45.84 2.75
C LEU A 224 21.23 45.33 3.65
N LEU A 225 21.97 44.28 3.27
CA LEU A 225 23.13 43.79 4.03
C LEU A 225 24.15 44.89 4.40
N PRO A 226 24.47 45.87 3.54
CA PRO A 226 25.36 46.97 3.94
C PRO A 226 24.84 47.84 5.10
N LEU A 227 23.53 47.77 5.38
CA LEU A 227 22.83 48.49 6.46
C LEU A 227 22.39 47.54 7.59
N ALA A 228 22.89 46.29 7.63
CA ALA A 228 22.36 45.23 8.49
C ALA A 228 22.26 45.56 9.98
N ALA A 229 23.16 46.41 10.51
CA ALA A 229 23.13 46.84 11.90
C ALA A 229 21.81 47.53 12.28
N ASP A 230 21.22 48.29 11.35
CA ASP A 230 20.01 49.10 11.55
C ASP A 230 18.75 48.46 10.97
N VAL A 231 18.85 47.23 10.43
CA VAL A 231 17.74 46.51 9.81
C VAL A 231 17.24 45.40 10.73
N ARG A 232 15.91 45.29 10.87
CA ARG A 232 15.25 44.17 11.55
C ARG A 232 14.27 43.48 10.61
N VAL A 233 14.39 42.17 10.49
CA VAL A 233 13.42 41.32 9.81
C VAL A 233 12.38 40.93 10.84
N VAL A 234 11.18 41.48 10.73
CA VAL A 234 10.11 41.30 11.73
C VAL A 234 9.09 40.30 11.19
N THR A 235 8.80 39.27 11.99
CA THR A 235 7.97 38.13 11.59
C THR A 235 6.63 38.08 12.33
N ASP A 236 6.52 38.70 13.52
CA ASP A 236 5.32 38.69 14.33
C ASP A 236 4.80 40.09 14.71
N GLN A 237 3.51 40.16 15.04
CA GLN A 237 2.85 41.42 15.39
C GLN A 237 3.35 42.02 16.72
N PRO A 238 3.59 41.24 17.80
CA PRO A 238 4.06 41.81 19.04
C PRO A 238 5.43 42.50 18.95
N ALA A 239 6.40 41.94 18.19
CA ALA A 239 7.66 42.64 17.94
C ALA A 239 7.42 43.89 17.10
N TRP A 240 6.54 43.81 16.11
CA TRP A 240 6.16 44.94 15.28
C TRP A 240 5.61 46.10 16.09
N ASP A 241 4.62 45.85 16.96
CA ASP A 241 4.00 46.87 17.81
C ASP A 241 5.00 47.51 18.79
N ARG A 242 5.91 46.70 19.34
CA ARG A 242 6.99 47.20 20.22
C ARG A 242 8.01 48.03 19.47
N TYR A 243 8.38 47.65 18.25
CA TYR A 243 9.21 48.48 17.40
C TYR A 243 8.48 49.75 16.98
N ALA A 244 7.20 49.68 16.64
CA ALA A 244 6.40 50.84 16.28
C ALA A 244 6.29 51.90 17.39
N GLN A 245 6.36 51.48 18.66
CA GLN A 245 6.41 52.36 19.83
C GLN A 245 7.83 52.82 20.19
N SER A 246 8.85 52.27 19.53
CA SER A 246 10.25 52.64 19.72
C SER A 246 10.54 54.03 19.15
N GLN A 247 11.52 54.71 19.72
CA GLN A 247 12.03 55.99 19.21
C GLN A 247 13.31 55.81 18.38
N ARG A 248 13.64 54.58 18.00
CA ARG A 248 14.82 54.27 17.19
C ARG A 248 14.52 54.56 15.71
N ASN A 249 15.53 54.97 14.95
CA ASN A 249 15.39 55.12 13.48
C ASN A 249 15.87 53.83 12.79
N LEU A 250 15.10 52.75 12.91
CA LEU A 250 15.41 51.45 12.27
C LEU A 250 14.75 51.29 10.90
N ILE A 251 15.30 50.39 10.08
CA ILE A 251 14.67 49.85 8.89
C ILE A 251 13.98 48.52 9.26
N LEU A 252 12.67 48.41 9.09
CA LEU A 252 11.89 47.23 9.43
C LEU A 252 11.42 46.52 8.16
N ILE A 253 11.77 45.26 7.98
CA ILE A 253 11.26 44.42 6.89
C ILE A 253 10.08 43.61 7.43
N ALA A 254 8.89 43.82 6.86
CA ALA A 254 7.68 43.07 7.20
C ALA A 254 7.68 41.69 6.53
N ALA A 255 8.28 40.68 7.17
CA ALA A 255 8.43 39.35 6.59
C ALA A 255 7.08 38.61 6.46
N SER A 256 6.17 38.79 7.41
CA SER A 256 4.83 38.18 7.40
C SER A 256 3.76 39.09 6.80
N LYS A 257 2.79 38.50 6.07
CA LYS A 257 1.65 39.20 5.45
C LYS A 257 0.58 39.59 6.48
N GLU A 258 0.62 38.99 7.67
CA GLU A 258 -0.34 39.19 8.75
C GLU A 258 -0.03 40.42 9.62
N LEU A 259 1.07 41.13 9.33
CA LEU A 259 1.50 42.29 10.10
C LEU A 259 0.67 43.53 9.75
N ASP A 260 0.05 44.16 10.76
CA ASP A 260 -0.52 45.49 10.64
C ASP A 260 0.60 46.54 10.68
N THR A 261 1.00 46.99 9.49
CA THR A 261 2.12 47.91 9.33
C THR A 261 1.75 49.38 9.52
N THR A 262 0.48 49.70 9.81
CA THR A 262 -0.02 51.09 9.91
C THR A 262 0.53 51.86 11.11
N VAL A 263 1.09 51.17 12.10
CA VAL A 263 1.48 51.73 13.40
C VAL A 263 2.94 52.26 13.41
N ALA A 264 3.73 52.02 12.37
CA ALA A 264 5.19 52.28 12.34
C ALA A 264 5.57 53.78 12.25
N SER A 265 5.32 54.58 13.28
CA SER A 265 5.70 55.99 13.31
C SER A 265 7.21 56.17 13.55
N GLY A 266 7.91 56.82 12.61
CA GLY A 266 9.33 57.21 12.75
C GLY A 266 10.36 56.21 12.19
N HIS A 267 9.94 54.98 11.90
CA HIS A 267 10.76 53.96 11.25
C HIS A 267 10.68 54.03 9.72
N ARG A 268 11.64 53.42 9.02
CA ARG A 268 11.51 53.15 7.59
C ARG A 268 11.07 51.71 7.39
N VAL A 269 10.03 51.51 6.59
CA VAL A 269 9.38 50.20 6.44
C VAL A 269 9.59 49.66 5.04
N VAL A 270 9.99 48.39 4.96
CA VAL A 270 10.00 47.60 3.73
C VAL A 270 8.82 46.64 3.75
N LEU A 271 7.88 46.87 2.84
CA LEU A 271 6.75 45.96 2.61
C LEU A 271 7.08 44.99 1.49
N LEU A 272 6.60 43.76 1.62
CA LEU A 272 6.79 42.71 0.61
C LEU A 272 5.49 42.53 -0.16
N GLY A 273 5.50 42.96 -1.42
CA GLY A 273 4.40 42.81 -2.37
C GLY A 273 4.66 41.70 -3.40
N GLU A 274 3.61 41.38 -4.14
CA GLU A 274 3.64 40.51 -5.31
C GLU A 274 3.67 41.34 -6.61
N ALA A 275 3.90 40.72 -7.76
CA ALA A 275 4.17 41.41 -9.03
C ALA A 275 3.09 42.41 -9.49
N HIS A 276 1.87 42.32 -8.95
CA HIS A 276 0.73 43.19 -9.27
C HIS A 276 0.52 44.36 -8.31
N ASP A 277 1.29 44.44 -7.21
CA ASP A 277 1.17 45.51 -6.22
C ASP A 277 1.98 46.74 -6.62
N ASP A 278 1.46 47.95 -6.36
CA ASP A 278 2.22 49.20 -6.56
C ASP A 278 3.48 49.24 -5.68
N GLY A 279 4.67 49.35 -6.31
CA GLY A 279 5.95 49.41 -5.59
C GLY A 279 7.19 49.31 -6.49
N LEU A 280 8.35 49.02 -5.89
CA LEU A 280 9.59 48.71 -6.60
C LEU A 280 9.50 47.30 -7.19
N HIS A 281 9.17 47.21 -8.48
CA HIS A 281 9.03 45.94 -9.18
C HIS A 281 10.37 45.34 -9.55
N LEU A 282 10.59 44.08 -9.17
CA LEU A 282 11.79 43.33 -9.52
C LEU A 282 11.62 42.70 -10.91
N PRO A 283 12.50 42.96 -11.90
CA PRO A 283 12.47 42.24 -13.16
C PRO A 283 12.86 40.78 -12.93
N PRO A 284 12.49 39.81 -13.78
CA PRO A 284 12.97 38.44 -13.68
C PRO A 284 14.51 38.39 -13.65
N VAL A 285 15.08 37.42 -12.94
CA VAL A 285 16.54 37.26 -12.85
C VAL A 285 17.13 37.16 -14.27
N GLY A 286 18.21 37.91 -14.51
CA GLY A 286 18.96 37.86 -15.76
C GLY A 286 19.48 36.46 -16.01
N LEU A 287 19.11 35.84 -17.14
CA LEU A 287 19.46 34.44 -17.39
C LEU A 287 20.99 34.27 -17.53
N VAL A 288 21.64 35.17 -18.24
CA VAL A 288 23.09 35.09 -18.51
C VAL A 288 23.87 35.39 -17.24
N GLU A 289 23.48 36.46 -16.55
CA GLU A 289 24.10 36.91 -15.31
C GLU A 289 23.93 35.89 -14.17
N ALA A 290 22.79 35.20 -14.11
CA ALA A 290 22.58 34.11 -13.15
C ALA A 290 23.40 32.86 -13.50
N ILE A 291 23.55 32.52 -14.78
CA ILE A 291 24.44 31.41 -15.20
C ILE A 291 25.86 31.73 -14.76
N ASP A 292 26.35 32.93 -15.03
CA ASP A 292 27.71 33.35 -14.67
C ASP A 292 27.90 33.36 -13.15
N ALA A 293 26.89 33.81 -12.39
CA ALA A 293 26.90 33.76 -10.94
C ALA A 293 26.95 32.31 -10.41
N PHE A 294 26.13 31.40 -10.94
CA PHE A 294 26.17 29.98 -10.53
C PHE A 294 27.48 29.29 -10.92
N VAL A 295 28.06 29.61 -12.08
CA VAL A 295 29.38 29.09 -12.49
C VAL A 295 30.49 29.60 -11.57
N ALA A 296 30.43 30.87 -11.15
CA ALA A 296 31.37 31.43 -10.17
C ALA A 296 31.28 30.73 -8.80
N LEU A 297 30.12 30.15 -8.46
CA LEU A 297 29.90 29.32 -7.27
C LEU A 297 30.35 27.86 -7.44
N GLY A 298 30.98 27.52 -8.57
CA GLY A 298 31.56 26.18 -8.81
C GLY A 298 30.61 25.17 -9.43
N LEU A 299 29.42 25.58 -9.91
CA LEU A 299 28.51 24.68 -10.63
C LEU A 299 28.97 24.46 -12.08
N SER A 300 28.68 23.27 -12.62
CA SER A 300 28.87 23.04 -14.05
C SER A 300 27.96 23.96 -14.86
N ARG A 301 28.38 24.31 -16.09
CA ARG A 301 27.61 25.21 -16.95
C ARG A 301 26.20 24.67 -17.26
N GLU A 302 26.03 23.35 -17.30
CA GLU A 302 24.75 22.69 -17.53
C GLU A 302 23.80 22.78 -16.31
N GLU A 303 24.33 22.62 -15.10
CA GLU A 303 23.57 22.85 -13.86
C GLU A 303 23.24 24.33 -13.68
N ALA A 304 24.19 25.22 -13.95
CA ALA A 304 23.99 26.67 -13.92
C ALA A 304 22.89 27.10 -14.90
N MET A 305 22.86 26.55 -16.13
CA MET A 305 21.79 26.80 -17.09
C MET A 305 20.42 26.33 -16.60
N ARG A 306 20.33 25.14 -16.00
CA ARG A 306 19.07 24.61 -15.45
C ARG A 306 18.55 25.47 -14.29
N TYR A 307 19.41 25.80 -13.33
CA TYR A 307 19.01 26.59 -12.17
C TYR A 307 18.70 28.04 -12.54
N ALA A 308 19.46 28.67 -13.44
CA ALA A 308 19.18 30.02 -13.91
C ALA A 308 17.87 30.10 -14.72
N ALA A 309 17.58 29.10 -15.57
CA ALA A 309 16.31 29.03 -16.30
C ALA A 309 15.11 28.87 -15.36
N ARG A 310 15.29 28.16 -14.23
CA ARG A 310 14.25 27.95 -13.24
C ARG A 310 14.08 29.15 -12.30
N ALA A 311 15.17 29.80 -11.89
CA ALA A 311 15.19 31.07 -11.14
C ALA A 311 14.40 32.16 -11.86
N ARG A 312 14.49 32.18 -13.19
CA ARG A 312 13.78 33.13 -14.05
C ARG A 312 12.28 32.85 -14.19
N ARG A 313 11.84 31.59 -14.03
CA ARG A 313 10.44 31.17 -14.25
C ARG A 313 9.63 31.13 -12.96
N GLU A 314 10.11 30.43 -11.93
CA GLU A 314 9.40 30.25 -10.65
C GLU A 314 10.39 30.13 -9.48
N PHE A 315 10.54 31.22 -8.72
CA PHE A 315 11.48 31.33 -7.59
C PHE A 315 11.21 30.33 -6.44
N PRO A 316 9.95 30.07 -6.01
CA PRO A 316 9.67 29.10 -4.94
C PRO A 316 9.96 27.64 -5.32
N LEU A 317 9.71 27.25 -6.58
CA LEU A 317 10.06 25.90 -7.04
C LEU A 317 11.58 25.67 -7.06
N LEU A 318 12.35 26.70 -7.40
CA LEU A 318 13.81 26.62 -7.32
C LEU A 318 14.30 26.50 -5.86
N LEU A 319 13.72 27.24 -4.91
CA LEU A 319 14.04 27.08 -3.47
C LEU A 319 13.74 25.66 -2.98
N ARG A 320 12.64 25.05 -3.45
CA ARG A 320 12.30 23.65 -3.16
C ARG A 320 13.31 22.65 -3.76
N ASP A 321 13.80 22.90 -4.97
CA ASP A 321 14.82 22.06 -5.62
C ASP A 321 16.21 22.23 -4.97
N LEU A 322 16.54 23.44 -4.52
CA LEU A 322 17.83 23.76 -3.92
C LEU A 322 17.94 23.38 -2.45
N SER A 323 16.85 23.45 -1.67
CA SER A 323 16.81 22.92 -0.30
C SER A 323 16.97 21.39 -0.26
N ARG A 324 16.58 20.69 -1.33
CA ARG A 324 16.81 19.24 -1.52
C ARG A 324 18.24 18.89 -1.94
N THR A 325 18.94 19.78 -2.64
CA THR A 325 20.34 19.60 -3.06
C THR A 325 21.36 20.26 -2.12
N GLY A 326 20.88 20.97 -1.09
CA GLY A 326 21.66 21.83 -0.20
C GLY A 326 22.02 21.25 1.16
N ARG A 327 21.60 20.02 1.49
CA ARG A 327 22.28 19.25 2.55
C ARG A 327 23.34 18.38 1.87
N SER A 328 24.57 18.81 2.07
CA SER A 328 25.81 18.21 1.56
C SER A 328 26.16 18.64 0.12
N ALA A 329 27.12 19.57 0.00
CA ALA A 329 28.24 19.27 -0.89
C ALA A 329 28.66 17.82 -0.59
N PRO A 330 29.08 16.99 -1.56
CA PRO A 330 29.69 15.74 -1.18
C PRO A 330 30.83 16.13 -0.24
N THR A 331 30.62 15.96 1.07
CA THR A 331 31.67 15.44 1.92
C THR A 331 32.09 14.28 1.05
N THR A 332 33.26 14.40 0.43
CA THR A 332 34.04 13.23 0.04
C THR A 332 33.66 12.23 1.10
N LEU A 333 32.89 11.20 0.71
CA LEU A 333 32.57 10.09 1.58
C LEU A 333 33.89 9.86 2.28
N SER A 334 33.97 10.24 3.56
CA SER A 334 35.12 9.79 4.31
C SER A 334 35.03 8.29 4.10
N PRO A 335 36.09 7.63 3.62
CA PRO A 335 36.11 6.19 3.48
C PRO A 335 36.13 5.61 4.89
N ASP A 336 35.05 5.83 5.63
CA ASP A 336 34.64 5.23 6.88
C ASP A 336 33.45 4.28 6.62
N ASN A 337 33.15 4.00 5.34
CA ASN A 337 33.10 2.58 5.02
C ASN A 337 34.53 2.11 5.19
N THR A 338 34.78 1.32 6.24
CA THR A 338 35.84 0.32 6.19
C THR A 338 35.70 -0.37 4.85
N ALA A 339 36.46 0.09 3.84
CA ALA A 339 36.57 -0.59 2.58
C ALA A 339 37.06 -1.96 3.00
N VAL A 340 36.14 -2.93 3.02
CA VAL A 340 36.46 -4.31 3.39
C VAL A 340 37.69 -4.62 2.57
N ASP A 341 38.84 -4.77 3.24
CA ASP A 341 40.10 -4.96 2.55
C ASP A 341 39.90 -6.19 1.69
N GLN A 342 39.75 -5.98 0.38
CA GLN A 342 39.34 -7.03 -0.53
C GLN A 342 40.39 -8.15 -0.54
N ASN A 343 41.65 -7.81 -0.23
CA ASN A 343 42.72 -8.78 -0.06
C ASN A 343 42.59 -9.52 1.28
N ALA A 344 42.23 -8.84 2.37
CA ALA A 344 41.94 -9.51 3.65
C ALA A 344 40.71 -10.43 3.56
N LEU A 345 39.65 -10.01 2.87
CA LEU A 345 38.46 -10.83 2.62
C LEU A 345 38.80 -12.03 1.73
N ALA A 346 39.55 -11.84 0.64
CA ALA A 346 40.01 -12.94 -0.22
C ALA A 346 40.89 -13.95 0.56
N ALA A 347 41.79 -13.45 1.42
CA ALA A 347 42.62 -14.28 2.29
C ALA A 347 41.79 -15.03 3.35
N ALA A 348 40.79 -14.39 3.95
CA ALA A 348 39.87 -14.98 4.90
C ALA A 348 38.95 -16.04 4.28
N VAL A 349 38.45 -15.82 3.06
CA VAL A 349 37.66 -16.84 2.34
C VAL A 349 38.51 -18.06 1.99
N THR A 350 39.77 -17.85 1.57
CA THR A 350 40.66 -18.96 1.15
C THR A 350 41.18 -19.76 2.34
N ARG A 351 41.51 -19.11 3.46
CA ARG A 351 42.14 -19.75 4.63
C ARG A 351 41.16 -20.06 5.77
N GLY A 352 39.98 -19.44 5.75
CA GLY A 352 39.05 -19.37 6.87
C GLY A 352 39.31 -18.11 7.72
N PRO A 353 38.25 -17.39 8.17
CA PRO A 353 38.37 -16.12 8.88
C PRO A 353 39.11 -16.24 10.21
N LEU A 354 38.91 -17.34 10.95
CA LEU A 354 39.64 -17.63 12.19
C LEU A 354 41.15 -17.77 11.93
N ARG A 355 41.56 -18.54 10.92
CA ARG A 355 43.00 -18.72 10.60
C ARG A 355 43.63 -17.45 10.06
N HIS A 356 42.89 -16.66 9.27
CA HIS A 356 43.39 -15.39 8.76
C HIS A 356 43.69 -14.39 9.88
N LEU A 357 42.83 -14.34 10.90
CA LEU A 357 42.98 -13.48 12.07
C LEU A 357 43.85 -14.09 13.19
N GLY A 358 44.39 -15.31 12.99
CA GLY A 358 45.20 -16.00 13.99
C GLY A 358 44.42 -16.50 15.22
N LEU A 359 43.11 -16.70 15.08
CA LEU A 359 42.19 -17.11 16.14
C LEU A 359 41.96 -18.62 16.21
N ASP A 360 42.50 -19.41 15.29
CA ASP A 360 42.28 -20.86 15.22
C ASP A 360 42.87 -21.61 16.42
N ALA A 361 44.07 -21.23 16.86
CA ALA A 361 44.67 -21.76 18.08
C ALA A 361 43.89 -21.34 19.34
N VAL A 362 43.31 -20.13 19.33
CA VAL A 362 42.51 -19.58 20.43
C VAL A 362 41.18 -20.33 20.53
N GLU A 363 40.52 -20.59 19.40
CA GLU A 363 39.28 -21.35 19.31
C GLU A 363 39.49 -22.80 19.77
N SER A 364 40.56 -23.46 19.30
CA SER A 364 40.90 -24.83 19.72
C SER A 364 41.15 -24.92 21.22
N ARG A 365 41.80 -23.90 21.82
CA ARG A 365 41.98 -23.80 23.28
C ARG A 365 40.65 -23.58 24.00
N ALA A 366 39.82 -22.66 23.52
CA ALA A 366 38.51 -22.37 24.10
C ALA A 366 37.62 -23.63 24.12
N SER A 367 37.62 -24.38 23.03
CA SER A 367 36.90 -25.65 22.88
C SER A 367 37.42 -26.73 23.84
N ALA A 368 38.74 -26.89 23.95
CA ALA A 368 39.34 -27.86 24.87
C ALA A 368 39.05 -27.55 26.36
N LEU A 369 38.97 -26.26 26.71
CA LEU A 369 38.66 -25.81 28.07
C LEU A 369 37.18 -25.94 28.44
N LEU A 370 36.28 -26.15 27.47
CA LEU A 370 34.84 -26.21 27.70
C LEU A 370 34.41 -27.29 28.74
N ALA A 371 35.18 -28.37 28.89
CA ALA A 371 34.90 -29.44 29.84
C ALA A 371 35.61 -29.28 31.20
N THR A 372 36.72 -28.53 31.24
CA THR A 372 37.64 -28.47 32.39
C THR A 372 37.67 -27.11 33.06
N ASN A 373 37.48 -26.02 32.32
CA ASN A 373 37.42 -24.64 32.79
C ASN A 373 36.47 -23.79 31.90
N SER A 374 35.17 -23.85 32.20
CA SER A 374 34.13 -23.17 31.40
C SER A 374 34.19 -21.64 31.45
N THR A 375 34.74 -21.05 32.52
CA THR A 375 34.88 -19.59 32.65
C THR A 375 35.90 -19.06 31.65
N GLU A 376 37.10 -19.66 31.64
CA GLU A 376 38.15 -19.29 30.68
C GLU A 376 37.73 -19.59 29.23
N SER A 377 36.97 -20.67 29.01
CA SER A 377 36.37 -20.98 27.70
C SER A 377 35.44 -19.86 27.22
N ALA A 378 34.55 -19.34 28.09
CA ALA A 378 33.63 -18.26 27.76
C ALA A 378 34.38 -16.94 27.44
N GLU A 379 35.39 -16.57 28.22
CA GLU A 379 36.21 -15.37 27.97
C GLU A 379 36.90 -15.43 26.60
N LEU A 380 37.48 -16.58 26.24
CA LEU A 380 38.14 -16.77 24.94
C LEU A 380 37.14 -16.72 23.78
N TYR A 381 35.97 -17.33 23.92
CA TYR A 381 34.93 -17.21 22.88
C TYR A 381 34.43 -15.76 22.73
N ALA A 382 34.28 -15.01 23.83
CA ALA A 382 33.91 -13.60 23.78
C ALA A 382 34.98 -12.75 23.07
N GLU A 383 36.27 -13.03 23.31
CA GLU A 383 37.39 -12.40 22.62
C GLU A 383 37.34 -12.68 21.10
N ILE A 384 37.17 -13.94 20.72
CA ILE A 384 37.05 -14.34 19.31
C ILE A 384 35.90 -13.61 18.62
N VAL A 385 34.73 -13.54 19.26
CA VAL A 385 33.55 -12.84 18.74
C VAL A 385 33.86 -11.35 18.54
N ALA A 386 34.46 -10.69 19.53
CA ALA A 386 34.79 -9.27 19.44
C ALA A 386 35.76 -8.98 18.28
N VAL A 387 36.78 -9.83 18.09
CA VAL A 387 37.75 -9.69 17.00
C VAL A 387 37.09 -9.94 15.63
N LEU A 388 36.22 -10.94 15.51
CA LEU A 388 35.49 -11.21 14.25
C LEU A 388 34.58 -10.05 13.86
N LEU A 389 33.78 -9.53 14.79
CA LEU A 389 32.87 -8.41 14.54
C LEU A 389 33.63 -7.13 14.17
N LYS A 390 34.74 -6.83 14.87
CA LYS A 390 35.58 -5.67 14.59
C LYS A 390 36.17 -5.69 13.17
N ASN A 391 36.37 -6.88 12.60
CA ASN A 391 36.91 -7.07 11.25
C ASN A 391 35.83 -7.36 10.19
N GLY A 392 34.54 -7.18 10.51
CA GLY A 392 33.44 -7.33 9.55
C GLY A 392 33.01 -8.78 9.27
N PHE A 393 33.42 -9.75 10.08
CA PHE A 393 33.04 -11.17 9.93
C PHE A 393 31.82 -11.53 10.79
N ALA A 394 30.67 -10.91 10.51
CA ALA A 394 29.43 -11.14 11.27
C ALA A 394 28.91 -12.58 11.19
N ILE A 395 28.85 -13.17 9.99
CA ILE A 395 28.34 -14.54 9.80
C ILE A 395 29.21 -15.59 10.54
N PRO A 396 30.55 -15.60 10.39
CA PRO A 396 31.40 -16.49 11.19
C PRO A 396 31.30 -16.27 12.71
N ALA A 397 31.01 -15.05 13.16
CA ALA A 397 30.84 -14.76 14.58
C ALA A 397 29.60 -15.43 15.19
N VAL A 398 28.57 -15.76 14.40
CA VAL A 398 27.34 -16.43 14.88
C VAL A 398 27.67 -17.76 15.56
N GLU A 399 28.48 -18.61 14.93
CA GLU A 399 28.87 -19.91 15.50
C GLU A 399 29.68 -19.74 16.79
N MET A 400 30.56 -18.73 16.84
CA MET A 400 31.34 -18.42 18.03
C MET A 400 30.47 -17.87 19.17
N ARG A 401 29.43 -17.10 18.86
CA ARG A 401 28.41 -16.65 19.84
C ARG A 401 27.57 -17.82 20.34
N ARG A 402 27.21 -18.79 19.49
CA ARG A 402 26.56 -20.05 19.94
C ARG A 402 27.48 -20.80 20.91
N ALA A 403 28.76 -20.95 20.58
CA ALA A 403 29.74 -21.61 21.44
C ALA A 403 29.92 -20.87 22.78
N LEU A 404 29.94 -19.53 22.77
CA LEU A 404 29.92 -18.70 23.97
C LEU A 404 28.69 -19.00 24.85
N GLY A 405 27.48 -19.04 24.28
CA GLY A 405 26.26 -19.39 25.02
C GLY A 405 26.32 -20.78 25.66
N HIS A 406 26.93 -21.77 24.99
CA HIS A 406 27.15 -23.09 25.55
C HIS A 406 28.16 -23.08 26.71
N ALA A 407 29.24 -22.30 26.60
CA ALA A 407 30.23 -22.13 27.66
C ALA A 407 29.62 -21.45 28.91
N LEU A 408 28.82 -20.40 28.72
CA LEU A 408 28.08 -19.71 29.80
C LEU A 408 27.11 -20.65 30.50
N THR A 409 26.37 -21.46 29.74
CA THR A 409 25.45 -22.47 30.29
C THR A 409 26.20 -23.47 31.18
N LYS A 410 27.36 -23.97 30.75
CA LYS A 410 28.19 -24.90 31.53
C LYS A 410 28.81 -24.27 32.78
N MET A 411 29.13 -22.98 32.73
CA MET A 411 29.61 -22.21 33.88
C MET A 411 28.50 -21.95 34.92
N GLY A 412 27.23 -22.10 34.53
CA GLY A 412 26.06 -21.82 35.38
C GLY A 412 25.48 -20.42 35.22
N ASP A 413 26.00 -19.61 34.30
CA ASP A 413 25.42 -18.31 33.95
C ASP A 413 24.31 -18.48 32.90
N LEU A 414 23.14 -18.85 33.39
CA LEU A 414 21.96 -19.08 32.55
C LEU A 414 21.40 -17.78 31.96
N ASN A 415 21.56 -16.64 32.65
CA ASN A 415 21.09 -15.34 32.17
C ASN A 415 21.94 -14.85 30.99
N GLY A 416 23.27 -14.86 31.13
CA GLY A 416 24.16 -14.49 30.03
C GLY A 416 24.00 -15.39 28.81
N ALA A 417 23.82 -16.70 29.03
CA ALA A 417 23.53 -17.63 27.93
C ALA A 417 22.20 -17.29 27.20
N ALA A 418 21.15 -16.97 27.97
CA ALA A 418 19.86 -16.57 27.42
C ALA A 418 19.91 -15.24 26.66
N GLU A 419 20.64 -14.25 27.17
CA GLU A 419 20.83 -12.95 26.50
C GLU A 419 21.58 -13.11 25.17
N VAL A 420 22.60 -13.96 25.10
CA VAL A 420 23.30 -14.28 23.84
C VAL A 420 22.33 -14.94 22.84
N ALA A 421 21.49 -15.87 23.31
CA ALA A 421 20.50 -16.54 22.45
C ALA A 421 19.42 -15.57 21.94
N LEU A 422 18.92 -14.67 22.79
CA LEU A 422 17.97 -13.62 22.42
C LEU A 422 18.54 -12.67 21.37
N ALA A 423 19.77 -12.19 21.58
CA ALA A 423 20.41 -11.28 20.63
C ALA A 423 20.61 -11.94 19.26
N LEU A 424 21.02 -13.21 19.22
CA LEU A 424 21.12 -13.98 17.98
C LEU A 424 19.76 -14.18 17.29
N PHE A 425 18.70 -14.41 18.07
CA PHE A 425 17.35 -14.55 17.54
C PHE A 425 16.86 -13.26 16.86
N TRP A 426 16.96 -12.11 17.54
CA TRP A 426 16.48 -10.83 16.99
C TRP A 426 17.30 -10.33 15.81
N GLU A 427 18.62 -10.59 15.82
CA GLU A 427 19.50 -10.34 14.66
C GLU A 427 19.07 -11.19 13.46
N ALA A 428 18.83 -12.49 13.66
CA ALA A 428 18.34 -13.38 12.62
C ALA A 428 16.93 -13.01 12.12
N ALA A 429 16.04 -12.60 13.02
CA ALA A 429 14.70 -12.14 12.70
C ALA A 429 14.71 -10.86 11.85
N THR A 430 15.69 -9.97 12.06
CA THR A 430 15.83 -8.71 11.33
C THR A 430 16.58 -8.87 9.99
N GLU A 431 17.60 -9.73 9.94
CA GLU A 431 18.45 -9.88 8.74
C GLU A 431 17.97 -10.98 7.79
N GLY A 432 17.24 -11.99 8.26
CA GLY A 432 16.73 -13.09 7.42
C GLY A 432 17.85 -13.91 6.73
N THR A 433 19.07 -13.89 7.27
CA THR A 433 20.28 -14.46 6.65
C THR A 433 20.48 -15.96 6.93
N HIS A 434 19.83 -16.52 7.95
CA HIS A 434 19.98 -17.92 8.33
C HIS A 434 18.64 -18.58 8.66
N VAL A 435 18.57 -19.91 8.49
CA VAL A 435 17.43 -20.70 8.96
C VAL A 435 17.33 -20.50 10.47
N LEU A 436 16.20 -19.99 10.95
CA LEU A 436 15.86 -19.97 12.37
C LEU A 436 15.66 -21.41 12.87
N GLN A 437 16.78 -22.11 13.08
CA GLN A 437 16.89 -23.13 14.11
C GLN A 437 17.32 -22.36 15.36
N SER A 438 16.33 -21.83 16.09
CA SER A 438 16.62 -21.20 17.36
C SER A 438 16.96 -22.31 18.37
N ASP A 439 18.15 -22.25 18.94
CA ASP A 439 18.50 -22.98 20.16
C ASP A 439 18.03 -22.14 21.38
N LEU A 440 16.86 -21.51 21.30
CA LEU A 440 16.34 -20.67 22.38
C LEU A 440 16.08 -21.55 23.61
N PRO A 441 16.64 -21.21 24.79
CA PRO A 441 16.39 -21.96 26.00
C PRO A 441 14.94 -21.81 26.44
N VAL A 442 14.35 -22.91 26.94
CA VAL A 442 13.01 -22.88 27.54
C VAL A 442 13.08 -22.04 28.82
N PRO A 443 12.19 -21.05 29.01
CA PRO A 443 12.15 -20.25 30.23
C PRO A 443 12.02 -21.13 31.48
N ASP A 444 12.85 -20.86 32.48
CA ASP A 444 12.86 -21.55 33.77
C ASP A 444 12.95 -20.54 34.91
N SER A 445 12.43 -20.91 36.08
CA SER A 445 12.48 -20.22 37.37
C SER A 445 13.88 -19.75 37.82
N ARG A 446 14.95 -20.31 37.24
CA ARG A 446 16.34 -19.93 37.51
C ARG A 446 16.80 -18.67 36.75
N LEU A 447 16.06 -18.24 35.75
CA LEU A 447 16.34 -17.03 34.98
C LEU A 447 15.76 -15.80 35.67
N ASN A 448 16.38 -14.64 35.41
CA ASN A 448 15.81 -13.36 35.78
C ASN A 448 14.42 -13.21 35.14
N PRO A 449 13.39 -12.72 35.86
CA PRO A 449 12.03 -12.65 35.34
C PRO A 449 11.90 -11.92 34.00
N GLY A 450 12.66 -10.83 33.79
CA GLY A 450 12.68 -10.09 32.52
C GLY A 450 13.25 -10.89 31.36
N VAL A 451 14.34 -11.63 31.59
CA VAL A 451 14.95 -12.53 30.58
C VAL A 451 14.01 -13.69 30.25
N ALA A 452 13.34 -14.26 31.27
CA ALA A 452 12.36 -15.33 31.07
C ALA A 452 11.16 -14.89 30.22
N ARG A 453 10.63 -13.69 30.46
CA ARG A 453 9.56 -13.10 29.62
C ARG A 453 10.02 -12.81 28.20
N ALA A 454 11.20 -12.23 28.02
CA ALA A 454 11.76 -11.95 26.70
C ALA A 454 11.97 -13.24 25.88
N LEU A 455 12.44 -14.33 26.51
CA LEU A 455 12.53 -15.65 25.89
C LEU A 455 11.16 -16.20 25.49
N ALA A 456 10.15 -16.05 26.34
CA ALA A 456 8.79 -16.50 26.02
C ALA A 456 8.25 -15.79 24.76
N VAL A 457 8.48 -14.48 24.63
CA VAL A 457 8.13 -13.71 23.43
C VAL A 457 8.88 -14.23 22.22
N ALA A 458 10.21 -14.37 22.29
CA ALA A 458 11.03 -14.85 21.18
C ALA A 458 10.62 -16.25 20.69
N LEU A 459 10.32 -17.18 21.62
CA LEU A 459 9.83 -18.52 21.30
C LEU A 459 8.47 -18.49 20.59
N SER A 460 7.56 -17.59 20.99
CA SER A 460 6.29 -17.38 20.31
C SER A 460 6.50 -16.77 18.91
N CYS A 461 7.40 -15.79 18.77
CA CYS A 461 7.77 -15.18 17.48
C CYS A 461 8.39 -16.20 16.50
N GLU A 462 9.19 -17.16 17.00
CA GLU A 462 9.79 -18.20 16.15
C GLU A 462 8.74 -19.02 15.38
N LYS A 463 7.56 -19.24 15.98
CA LYS A 463 6.46 -19.98 15.33
C LYS A 463 6.01 -19.28 14.03
N ILE A 464 5.99 -17.95 13.99
CA ILE A 464 5.63 -17.19 12.79
C ILE A 464 6.59 -17.51 11.64
N PHE A 465 7.88 -17.57 11.92
CA PHE A 465 8.91 -17.90 10.92
C PHE A 465 8.88 -19.36 10.44
N ARG A 466 8.26 -20.25 11.22
CA ARG A 466 8.00 -21.64 10.80
C ARG A 466 6.74 -21.78 9.93
N GLY A 467 6.10 -20.66 9.58
CA GLY A 467 4.95 -20.60 8.68
C GLY A 467 3.61 -20.44 9.39
N TYR A 468 3.58 -20.32 10.73
CA TYR A 468 2.34 -20.15 11.49
C TYR A 468 1.95 -18.67 11.64
N THR A 469 1.80 -17.95 10.53
CA THR A 469 1.54 -16.49 10.54
C THR A 469 0.22 -16.09 11.20
N TRP A 470 -0.75 -17.01 11.31
CA TRP A 470 -2.02 -16.81 12.01
C TRP A 470 -1.90 -16.82 13.54
N LEU A 471 -0.75 -17.19 14.10
CA LEU A 471 -0.54 -17.22 15.55
C LEU A 471 -0.10 -15.87 16.15
N ILE A 472 -0.31 -14.74 15.48
CA ILE A 472 0.12 -13.41 15.96
C ILE A 472 -0.42 -13.06 17.36
N ASP A 473 -1.57 -13.64 17.74
CA ASP A 473 -2.20 -13.45 19.04
C ASP A 473 -1.34 -13.99 20.20
N ASP A 474 -0.57 -15.06 20.00
CA ASP A 474 0.33 -15.62 21.04
C ASP A 474 1.51 -14.67 21.32
N PRO A 475 2.33 -14.24 20.33
CA PRO A 475 3.31 -13.17 20.52
C PRO A 475 2.72 -11.88 21.08
N ALA A 476 1.50 -11.48 20.68
CA ALA A 476 0.85 -10.29 21.20
C ALA A 476 0.57 -10.41 22.71
N ALA A 477 -0.02 -11.53 23.15
CA ALA A 477 -0.26 -11.80 24.55
C ALA A 477 1.04 -11.89 25.36
N ARG A 478 2.10 -12.49 24.81
CA ARG A 478 3.43 -12.52 25.46
C ARG A 478 4.08 -11.15 25.55
N PHE A 479 3.88 -10.31 24.53
CA PHE A 479 4.39 -8.94 24.54
C PHE A 479 3.77 -8.11 25.66
N ASP A 480 2.49 -8.31 25.96
CA ASP A 480 1.79 -7.61 27.06
C ASP A 480 2.38 -7.96 28.45
N GLU A 481 3.05 -9.10 28.58
CA GLU A 481 3.74 -9.49 29.82
C GLU A 481 5.04 -8.67 30.04
N LEU A 482 5.63 -8.07 28.98
CA LEU A 482 6.90 -7.34 29.06
C LEU A 482 6.75 -5.98 29.79
N VAL A 483 7.75 -5.64 30.61
CA VAL A 483 7.81 -4.37 31.36
C VAL A 483 9.01 -3.51 30.95
N ASP A 484 9.03 -2.25 31.40
CA ASP A 484 10.16 -1.34 31.18
C ASP A 484 11.47 -1.94 31.74
N GLY A 485 12.51 -1.97 30.92
CA GLY A 485 13.81 -2.55 31.27
C GLY A 485 13.99 -4.03 30.90
N ASP A 486 12.94 -4.73 30.43
CA ASP A 486 13.09 -6.08 29.89
C ASP A 486 13.93 -6.05 28.59
N PRO A 487 14.82 -7.04 28.39
CA PRO A 487 15.70 -7.07 27.22
C PRO A 487 14.88 -7.25 25.93
N HIS A 488 15.31 -6.57 24.86
CA HIS A 488 14.70 -6.67 23.53
C HIS A 488 13.20 -6.33 23.44
N ARG A 489 12.66 -5.55 24.39
CA ARG A 489 11.25 -5.13 24.33
C ARG A 489 10.92 -4.31 23.09
N LEU A 490 11.85 -3.45 22.64
CA LEU A 490 11.67 -2.67 21.41
C LEU A 490 11.72 -3.57 20.15
N ASP A 491 12.62 -4.55 20.10
CA ASP A 491 12.65 -5.54 19.01
C ASP A 491 11.32 -6.31 18.91
N ALA A 492 10.80 -6.75 20.07
CA ALA A 492 9.51 -7.43 20.15
C ALA A 492 8.35 -6.54 19.68
N ALA A 493 8.34 -5.27 20.07
CA ALA A 493 7.33 -4.30 19.63
C ALA A 493 7.36 -4.10 18.11
N VAL A 494 8.55 -3.90 17.53
CA VAL A 494 8.72 -3.75 16.08
C VAL A 494 8.31 -5.01 15.34
N PHE A 495 8.75 -6.18 15.82
CA PHE A 495 8.40 -7.45 15.22
C PHE A 495 6.88 -7.67 15.21
N LEU A 496 6.22 -7.46 16.35
CA LEU A 496 4.78 -7.57 16.48
C LEU A 496 4.07 -6.61 15.51
N ALA A 497 4.49 -5.33 15.50
CA ALA A 497 3.89 -4.30 14.65
C ALA A 497 3.98 -4.62 13.16
N GLU A 498 5.17 -4.95 12.67
CA GLU A 498 5.39 -5.23 11.25
C GLU A 498 4.69 -6.51 10.79
N HIS A 499 4.74 -7.57 11.61
CA HIS A 499 4.11 -8.84 11.27
C HIS A 499 2.59 -8.77 11.39
N ALA A 500 2.04 -8.01 12.34
CA ALA A 500 0.61 -7.77 12.44
C ALA A 500 0.08 -7.02 11.22
N ILE A 501 0.77 -5.95 10.77
CA ILE A 501 0.36 -5.23 9.55
C ILE A 501 0.50 -6.13 8.31
N ALA A 502 1.62 -6.85 8.18
CA ALA A 502 1.81 -7.78 7.06
C ALA A 502 0.78 -8.93 7.07
N ALA A 503 0.31 -9.36 8.25
CA ALA A 503 -0.75 -10.33 8.43
C ALA A 503 -2.16 -9.73 8.38
N ARG A 504 -2.29 -8.41 8.17
CA ARG A 504 -3.57 -7.68 8.09
C ARG A 504 -4.38 -7.70 9.40
N ARG A 505 -3.68 -7.79 10.53
CA ARG A 505 -4.22 -7.78 11.90
C ARG A 505 -3.95 -6.44 12.60
N GLY A 506 -4.47 -5.36 12.01
CA GLY A 506 -4.33 -4.01 12.57
C GLY A 506 -5.01 -3.86 13.94
N ASP A 507 -6.04 -4.66 14.20
CA ASP A 507 -6.73 -4.80 15.49
C ASP A 507 -5.74 -5.06 16.65
N VAL A 508 -4.78 -5.95 16.45
CA VAL A 508 -3.75 -6.31 17.45
C VAL A 508 -2.93 -5.10 17.87
N LEU A 509 -2.70 -4.15 16.95
CA LEU A 509 -1.95 -2.92 17.22
C LEU A 509 -2.81 -1.83 17.84
N VAL A 510 -4.07 -1.71 17.41
CA VAL A 510 -5.02 -0.75 17.97
C VAL A 510 -5.21 -1.01 19.48
N GLU A 511 -5.29 -2.28 19.89
CA GLU A 511 -5.37 -2.66 21.31
C GLU A 511 -4.15 -2.23 22.15
N ARG A 512 -2.98 -2.05 21.51
CA ARG A 512 -1.70 -1.76 22.17
C ARG A 512 -1.14 -0.38 21.83
N LEU A 513 -1.97 0.50 21.27
CA LEU A 513 -1.54 1.76 20.67
C LEU A 513 -0.72 2.60 21.65
N ASP A 514 -1.18 2.77 22.90
CA ASP A 514 -0.51 3.61 23.90
C ASP A 514 0.91 3.14 24.21
N VAL A 515 1.11 1.83 24.43
CA VAL A 515 2.42 1.27 24.77
C VAL A 515 3.37 1.32 23.59
N LEU A 516 2.87 1.03 22.38
CA LEU A 516 3.65 1.08 21.15
C LEU A 516 4.03 2.52 20.81
N THR A 517 3.13 3.49 20.99
CA THR A 517 3.42 4.92 20.79
C THR A 517 4.44 5.44 21.79
N ALA A 518 4.39 5.00 23.05
CA ALA A 518 5.41 5.35 24.04
C ALA A 518 6.80 4.85 23.62
N LEU A 519 6.91 3.58 23.21
CA LEU A 519 8.16 3.00 22.70
C LEU A 519 8.64 3.68 21.41
N ALA A 520 7.72 4.05 20.52
CA ALA A 520 8.07 4.74 19.28
C ALA A 520 8.53 6.18 19.51
N ASN A 521 8.22 6.81 20.64
CA ASN A 521 8.59 8.20 20.94
C ASN A 521 9.88 8.33 21.78
N THR A 522 10.60 7.23 22.04
CA THR A 522 11.92 7.31 22.69
C THR A 522 12.93 8.00 21.78
N ARG A 523 13.86 8.74 22.39
CA ARG A 523 14.92 9.45 21.67
C ARG A 523 16.21 8.64 21.76
N GLU A 524 16.66 8.16 20.61
CA GLU A 524 17.86 7.34 20.49
C GLU A 524 19.03 8.13 19.89
N ARG A 525 20.24 7.58 20.01
CA ARG A 525 21.43 8.14 19.37
C ARG A 525 21.30 8.01 17.84
N GLN A 526 21.66 9.06 17.10
CA GLN A 526 21.68 9.00 15.64
C GLN A 526 22.60 7.89 15.11
N ASP A 527 22.16 7.24 14.03
CA ASP A 527 22.75 6.07 13.38
C ASP A 527 22.87 4.82 14.28
N SER A 528 22.15 4.77 15.40
CA SER A 528 22.09 3.58 16.25
C SER A 528 21.15 2.49 15.69
N PRO A 529 21.37 1.21 16.02
CA PRO A 529 20.39 0.15 15.76
C PRO A 529 19.00 0.47 16.37
N GLU A 530 18.97 1.07 17.56
CA GLU A 530 17.76 1.42 18.28
C GLU A 530 16.95 2.51 17.57
N GLU A 531 17.62 3.55 17.03
CA GLU A 531 16.98 4.58 16.19
C GLU A 531 16.21 3.95 15.02
N ARG A 532 16.79 2.93 14.37
CA ARG A 532 16.15 2.21 13.27
C ARG A 532 14.88 1.48 13.72
N LEU A 533 14.91 0.86 14.90
CA LEU A 533 13.75 0.19 15.48
C LEU A 533 12.63 1.18 15.79
N VAL A 534 12.97 2.33 16.40
CA VAL A 534 12.02 3.40 16.72
C VAL A 534 11.39 3.97 15.44
N ALA A 535 12.18 4.20 14.39
CA ALA A 535 11.67 4.64 13.08
C ALA A 535 10.71 3.60 12.46
N ARG A 536 11.06 2.31 12.50
CA ARG A 536 10.21 1.20 12.01
C ARG A 536 8.88 1.12 12.74
N LEU A 537 8.91 1.20 14.07
CA LEU A 537 7.70 1.21 14.88
C LEU A 537 6.85 2.45 14.57
N GLY A 538 7.48 3.62 14.47
CA GLY A 538 6.83 4.87 14.09
C GLY A 538 6.12 4.78 12.74
N MET A 539 6.72 4.14 11.74
CA MET A 539 6.09 3.92 10.42
C MET A 539 4.88 2.98 10.49
N CYS A 540 4.93 1.94 11.32
CA CYS A 540 3.79 1.05 11.55
C CYS A 540 2.63 1.80 12.22
N LEU A 541 2.94 2.62 13.23
CA LEU A 541 1.94 3.44 13.92
C LEU A 541 1.36 4.53 13.01
N ALA A 542 2.17 5.16 12.17
CA ALA A 542 1.71 6.14 11.19
C ALA A 542 0.75 5.52 10.16
N GLU A 543 0.96 4.25 9.79
CA GLU A 543 0.08 3.51 8.89
C GLU A 543 -1.30 3.25 9.53
N ILE A 544 -1.34 2.90 10.82
CA ILE A 544 -2.59 2.66 11.56
C ILE A 544 -3.33 3.95 11.92
N THR A 545 -2.59 4.99 12.32
CA THR A 545 -3.16 6.26 12.85
C THR A 545 -3.32 7.35 11.79
N GLY A 546 -2.71 7.19 10.62
CA GLY A 546 -2.63 8.22 9.57
C GLY A 546 -1.64 9.36 9.85
N GLN A 547 -0.86 9.31 10.94
CA GLN A 547 -0.01 10.41 11.42
C GLN A 547 1.35 10.55 10.70
N TRP A 548 1.39 10.31 9.38
CA TRP A 548 2.62 10.38 8.57
C TRP A 548 3.34 11.74 8.64
N VAL A 549 2.59 12.84 8.64
CA VAL A 549 3.16 14.21 8.68
C VAL A 549 3.94 14.47 9.98
N GLN A 550 3.47 13.91 11.11
CA GLN A 550 4.15 14.08 12.39
C GLN A 550 5.47 13.31 12.41
N LEU A 551 5.47 12.07 11.90
CA LEU A 551 6.66 11.25 11.76
C LEU A 551 7.69 11.89 10.81
N GLU A 552 7.26 12.43 9.67
CA GLU A 552 8.15 13.13 8.73
C GLU A 552 8.80 14.38 9.36
N ARG A 553 8.06 15.15 10.17
CA ARG A 553 8.60 16.30 10.90
C ARG A 553 9.64 15.89 11.93
N ARG A 554 9.37 14.80 12.66
CA ARG A 554 10.30 14.24 13.64
C ARG A 554 11.57 13.71 12.96
N ALA A 555 11.42 12.97 11.87
CA ALA A 555 12.55 12.43 11.11
C ALA A 555 13.53 13.52 10.66
N ARG A 556 13.05 14.70 10.25
CA ARG A 556 13.92 15.83 9.87
C ARG A 556 14.73 16.43 11.02
N ARG A 557 14.27 16.25 12.27
CA ARG A 557 14.85 16.86 13.48
C ARG A 557 15.70 15.89 14.28
N GLU A 558 15.25 14.65 14.37
CA GLU A 558 15.78 13.66 15.32
C GLU A 558 16.55 12.55 14.62
N PHE A 559 16.13 12.12 13.43
CA PHE A 559 16.70 10.95 12.78
C PHE A 559 17.87 11.26 11.85
N ALA A 560 18.74 10.26 11.65
CA ALA A 560 19.75 10.31 10.59
C ALA A 560 19.09 10.54 9.20
N PRO A 561 19.70 11.35 8.29
CA PRO A 561 19.05 11.80 7.07
C PRO A 561 18.52 10.71 6.14
N TRP A 562 19.13 9.52 6.15
CA TRP A 562 18.75 8.41 5.29
C TRP A 562 17.42 7.73 5.69
N HIS A 563 16.86 8.00 6.88
CA HIS A 563 15.53 7.53 7.27
C HIS A 563 14.40 8.25 6.51
N ALA A 564 14.61 9.50 6.09
CA ALA A 564 13.58 10.31 5.42
C ALA A 564 13.06 9.65 4.13
N PRO A 565 13.90 9.28 3.14
CA PRO A 565 13.41 8.60 1.92
C PRO A 565 12.70 7.28 2.22
N TRP A 566 13.14 6.55 3.26
CA TRP A 566 12.50 5.29 3.67
C TRP A 566 11.08 5.52 4.24
N ILE A 567 10.91 6.51 5.11
CA ILE A 567 9.59 6.90 5.64
C ILE A 567 8.66 7.34 4.50
N THR A 568 9.17 8.14 3.55
CA THR A 568 8.41 8.58 2.38
C THR A 568 7.99 7.39 1.50
N ALA A 569 8.89 6.42 1.26
CA ALA A 569 8.55 5.21 0.50
C ALA A 569 7.48 4.37 1.21
N ARG A 570 7.57 4.21 2.53
CA ARG A 570 6.58 3.50 3.36
C ARG A 570 5.21 4.17 3.32
N ARG A 571 5.17 5.50 3.35
CA ARG A 571 3.96 6.29 3.11
C ARG A 571 3.41 6.06 1.69
N ALA A 572 4.27 6.08 0.68
CA ALA A 572 3.88 5.83 -0.72
C ALA A 572 3.22 4.44 -0.89
N ARG A 573 3.77 3.42 -0.23
CA ARG A 573 3.17 2.07 -0.17
C ARG A 573 1.79 2.10 0.50
N SER A 574 1.64 2.78 1.64
CA SER A 574 0.36 2.91 2.35
C SER A 574 -0.71 3.62 1.49
N LEU A 575 -0.34 4.73 0.83
CA LEU A 575 -1.21 5.45 -0.11
C LEU A 575 -1.66 4.56 -1.29
N LEU A 576 -0.75 3.75 -1.84
CA LEU A 576 -1.07 2.80 -2.90
C LEU A 576 -2.10 1.76 -2.44
N MET A 577 -1.98 1.24 -1.21
CA MET A 577 -2.94 0.28 -0.65
C MET A 577 -4.30 0.94 -0.35
N ALA A 578 -4.29 2.24 0.00
CA ALA A 578 -5.48 3.06 0.17
C ALA A 578 -6.13 3.52 -1.16
N ASN A 579 -5.61 3.09 -2.32
CA ASN A 579 -6.04 3.49 -3.66
C ASN A 579 -5.81 4.98 -4.01
N GLU A 580 -4.93 5.68 -3.28
CA GLU A 580 -4.52 7.08 -3.54
C GLU A 580 -3.36 7.16 -4.53
N LEU A 581 -3.60 6.70 -5.77
CA LEU A 581 -2.55 6.39 -6.75
C LEU A 581 -1.68 7.57 -7.18
N LEU A 582 -2.25 8.79 -7.29
CA LEU A 582 -1.48 9.99 -7.66
C LEU A 582 -0.52 10.41 -6.54
N LEU A 583 -1.01 10.43 -5.28
CA LEU A 583 -0.17 10.72 -4.13
C LEU A 583 0.90 9.65 -3.93
N ALA A 584 0.55 8.37 -4.16
CA ALA A 584 1.51 7.27 -4.11
C ALA A 584 2.62 7.43 -5.16
N LYS A 585 2.25 7.82 -6.39
CA LYS A 585 3.21 8.08 -7.47
C LYS A 585 4.20 9.18 -7.06
N ASP A 586 3.68 10.32 -6.63
CA ASP A 586 4.51 11.48 -6.27
C ASP A 586 5.42 11.16 -5.07
N ALA A 587 4.91 10.42 -4.08
CA ALA A 587 5.70 10.00 -2.92
C ALA A 587 6.80 8.99 -3.28
N TYR A 588 6.56 8.04 -4.19
CA TYR A 588 7.62 7.14 -4.66
C TYR A 588 8.68 7.89 -5.49
N GLU A 589 8.27 8.82 -6.35
CA GLU A 589 9.20 9.66 -7.12
C GLU A 589 10.10 10.50 -6.18
N GLU A 590 9.51 11.08 -5.12
CA GLU A 590 10.26 11.78 -4.07
C GLU A 590 11.22 10.85 -3.32
N ALA A 591 10.73 9.70 -2.86
CA ALA A 591 11.55 8.74 -2.14
C ALA A 591 12.74 8.24 -2.96
N ILE A 592 12.54 7.94 -4.25
CA ILE A 592 13.60 7.49 -5.18
C ILE A 592 14.65 8.59 -5.34
N ALA A 593 14.24 9.84 -5.58
CA ALA A 593 15.17 10.95 -5.75
C ALA A 593 16.01 11.17 -4.48
N ASP A 594 15.36 11.22 -3.31
CA ASP A 594 16.03 11.43 -2.03
C ASP A 594 16.94 10.25 -1.66
N ALA A 595 16.53 9.01 -1.96
CA ALA A 595 17.36 7.82 -1.76
C ALA A 595 18.67 7.87 -2.55
N LEU A 596 18.62 8.32 -3.81
CA LEU A 596 19.81 8.47 -4.64
C LEU A 596 20.77 9.52 -4.07
N VAL A 597 20.26 10.59 -3.46
CA VAL A 597 21.08 11.63 -2.81
C VAL A 597 21.82 11.08 -1.59
N VAL A 598 21.18 10.22 -0.80
CA VAL A 598 21.77 9.62 0.42
C VAL A 598 22.50 8.29 0.17
N GLY A 599 22.62 7.86 -1.09
CA GLY A 599 23.36 6.64 -1.48
C GLY A 599 22.60 5.31 -1.28
N MET A 600 21.27 5.35 -1.15
CA MET A 600 20.38 4.17 -1.07
C MET A 600 19.98 3.68 -2.47
N ILE A 601 20.98 3.27 -3.25
CA ILE A 601 20.82 2.96 -4.68
C ILE A 601 20.02 1.66 -4.91
N ASP A 602 20.25 0.64 -4.09
CA ASP A 602 19.54 -0.64 -4.20
C ASP A 602 18.04 -0.46 -3.87
N GLU A 603 17.73 0.35 -2.86
CA GLU A 603 16.36 0.68 -2.48
C GLU A 603 15.66 1.52 -3.55
N ALA A 604 16.36 2.49 -4.14
CA ALA A 604 15.83 3.28 -5.27
C ALA A 604 15.47 2.36 -6.46
N ALA A 605 16.27 1.33 -6.74
CA ALA A 605 15.95 0.34 -7.76
C ALA A 605 14.71 -0.51 -7.41
N ASP A 606 14.55 -0.93 -6.15
CA ASP A 606 13.34 -1.61 -5.68
C ASP A 606 12.10 -0.71 -5.81
N TRP A 607 12.21 0.57 -5.44
CA TRP A 607 11.11 1.53 -5.50
C TRP A 607 10.74 1.94 -6.92
N LEU A 608 11.63 1.83 -7.90
CA LEU A 608 11.26 1.96 -9.31
C LEU A 608 10.30 0.85 -9.76
N TYR A 609 10.45 -0.38 -9.26
CA TYR A 609 9.47 -1.45 -9.50
C TYR A 609 8.16 -1.18 -8.76
N ALA A 610 8.20 -0.59 -7.56
CA ALA A 610 7.01 -0.13 -6.87
C ALA A 610 6.26 0.97 -7.65
N LEU A 611 6.98 1.96 -8.17
CA LEU A 611 6.45 3.01 -9.04
C LEU A 611 5.86 2.42 -10.34
N ARG A 612 6.47 1.38 -10.89
CA ARG A 612 5.94 0.64 -12.05
C ARG A 612 4.56 0.03 -11.76
N VAL A 613 4.35 -0.53 -10.56
CA VAL A 613 3.02 -1.01 -10.11
C VAL A 613 2.03 0.15 -10.05
N VAL A 614 2.40 1.29 -9.47
CA VAL A 614 1.54 2.49 -9.41
C VAL A 614 1.18 2.97 -10.83
N ARG A 615 2.16 3.10 -11.73
CA ARG A 615 1.93 3.52 -13.12
C ARG A 615 1.07 2.54 -13.90
N SER A 616 1.22 1.23 -13.65
CA SER A 616 0.35 0.20 -14.22
C SER A 616 -1.10 0.42 -13.78
N ARG A 617 -1.34 0.68 -12.48
CA ARG A 617 -2.68 0.97 -11.93
C ARG A 617 -3.24 2.34 -12.32
N LEU A 618 -2.39 3.28 -12.73
CA LEU A 618 -2.83 4.54 -13.35
C LEU A 618 -3.08 4.40 -14.87
N GLY A 619 -2.75 3.25 -15.46
CA GLY A 619 -2.74 3.03 -16.92
C GLY A 619 -1.61 3.74 -17.67
N SER A 620 -0.87 4.63 -17.01
CA SER A 620 0.18 5.48 -17.60
C SER A 620 1.39 4.69 -18.09
N LEU A 621 1.63 3.48 -17.57
CA LEU A 621 2.69 2.58 -18.03
C LEU A 621 2.50 2.16 -19.49
N PHE A 622 1.26 1.88 -19.91
CA PHE A 622 0.95 1.43 -21.26
C PHE A 622 0.89 2.59 -22.26
N VAL A 623 0.59 3.80 -21.78
CA VAL A 623 0.50 5.01 -22.60
C VAL A 623 1.88 5.62 -22.85
N HIS A 624 2.74 5.67 -21.83
CA HIS A 624 4.02 6.38 -21.89
C HIS A 624 5.26 5.47 -21.90
N GLY A 625 5.08 4.15 -21.79
CA GLY A 625 6.18 3.19 -21.76
C GLY A 625 6.73 2.91 -20.37
N ASP A 626 7.62 1.91 -20.31
CA ASP A 626 8.20 1.35 -19.09
C ASP A 626 9.65 1.80 -18.90
N ASP A 627 9.84 3.07 -18.58
CA ASP A 627 11.17 3.64 -18.29
C ASP A 627 11.72 3.15 -16.94
N GLN A 628 10.86 2.71 -16.02
CA GLN A 628 11.24 2.26 -14.68
C GLN A 628 12.10 1.00 -14.72
N HIS A 629 11.75 0.02 -15.55
CA HIS A 629 12.50 -1.23 -15.62
C HIS A 629 13.96 -1.03 -16.08
N PRO A 630 14.26 -0.35 -17.21
CA PRO A 630 15.64 -0.07 -17.61
C PRO A 630 16.42 0.77 -16.58
N LEU A 631 15.79 1.75 -15.94
CA LEU A 631 16.43 2.56 -14.89
C LEU A 631 16.78 1.71 -13.67
N ALA A 632 15.88 0.84 -13.21
CA ALA A 632 16.16 -0.07 -12.10
C ALA A 632 17.34 -0.99 -12.44
N GLN A 633 17.38 -1.56 -13.65
CA GLN A 633 18.49 -2.38 -14.13
C GLN A 633 19.81 -1.61 -14.20
N HIS A 634 19.77 -0.31 -14.53
CA HIS A 634 20.97 0.55 -14.53
C HIS A 634 21.50 0.82 -13.11
N LEU A 635 20.61 0.94 -12.12
CA LEU A 635 21.01 1.22 -10.74
C LEU A 635 21.59 0.01 -10.00
N ARG A 636 21.09 -1.22 -10.25
CA ARG A 636 21.53 -2.43 -9.51
C ARG A 636 23.05 -2.66 -9.49
N PRO A 637 23.80 -2.50 -10.60
CA PRO A 637 25.25 -2.66 -10.57
C PRO A 637 25.99 -1.58 -9.78
N LEU A 638 25.34 -0.43 -9.53
CA LEU A 638 25.90 0.70 -8.80
C LEU A 638 25.56 0.64 -7.29
N GLY A 639 24.80 -0.37 -6.87
CA GLY A 639 24.32 -0.55 -5.50
C GLY A 639 25.45 -0.67 -4.47
N SER A 640 25.25 -0.04 -3.32
CA SER A 640 26.01 -0.29 -2.09
C SER A 640 25.24 -1.29 -1.21
N PRO A 641 25.86 -1.90 -0.18
CA PRO A 641 25.15 -2.73 0.77
C PRO A 641 23.92 -2.00 1.31
N SER A 642 22.76 -2.66 1.23
CA SER A 642 21.49 -2.09 1.65
C SER A 642 21.54 -1.61 3.10
N ARG A 643 20.96 -0.44 3.36
CA ARG A 643 20.82 0.12 4.72
C ARG A 643 19.58 -0.41 5.44
N LEU A 644 18.67 -1.04 4.70
CA LEU A 644 17.40 -1.52 5.20
C LEU A 644 17.47 -2.99 5.65
N PRO A 645 16.65 -3.41 6.64
CA PRO A 645 16.67 -4.78 7.14
C PRO A 645 16.29 -5.82 6.08
N GLY A 646 16.73 -7.06 6.30
CA GLY A 646 16.38 -8.26 5.53
C GLY A 646 17.28 -8.55 4.33
N SER A 647 17.71 -9.80 4.18
CA SER A 647 18.70 -10.22 3.18
C SER A 647 18.25 -9.99 1.72
N ASN A 648 19.17 -9.54 0.87
CA ASN A 648 18.96 -9.49 -0.58
C ASN A 648 18.71 -10.87 -1.21
N ALA A 649 19.12 -11.96 -0.55
CA ALA A 649 18.95 -13.32 -1.05
C ALA A 649 17.61 -13.99 -0.68
N ILE A 650 16.77 -13.38 0.18
CA ILE A 650 15.60 -14.06 0.74
C ILE A 650 14.60 -14.53 -0.33
N GLU A 651 14.42 -13.73 -1.39
CA GLU A 651 13.55 -14.05 -2.52
C GLU A 651 14.03 -15.30 -3.27
N GLU A 652 15.31 -15.35 -3.63
CA GLU A 652 15.94 -16.51 -4.27
C GLU A 652 15.83 -17.76 -3.39
N LEU A 653 16.11 -17.61 -2.09
CA LEU A 653 16.01 -18.69 -1.12
C LEU A 653 14.58 -19.21 -0.95
N ALA A 654 13.59 -18.31 -0.98
CA ALA A 654 12.17 -18.65 -0.95
C ALA A 654 11.78 -19.44 -2.20
N MET A 655 12.10 -18.93 -3.40
CA MET A 655 11.78 -19.59 -4.67
C MET A 655 12.48 -20.94 -4.81
N ARG A 656 13.74 -21.05 -4.39
CA ARG A 656 14.43 -22.34 -4.32
C ARG A 656 13.71 -23.33 -3.40
N SER A 657 13.15 -22.86 -2.28
CA SER A 657 12.44 -23.72 -1.33
C SER A 657 11.11 -24.21 -1.89
N VAL A 658 10.36 -23.33 -2.56
CA VAL A 658 9.15 -23.66 -3.33
C VAL A 658 9.47 -24.74 -4.37
N LEU A 659 10.54 -24.56 -5.15
CA LEU A 659 10.97 -25.53 -6.17
C LEU A 659 11.37 -26.89 -5.58
N THR A 660 11.99 -26.91 -4.40
CA THR A 660 12.39 -28.17 -3.73
C THR A 660 11.25 -28.91 -3.01
N GLY A 661 10.04 -28.35 -2.97
CA GLY A 661 8.85 -29.02 -2.41
C GLY A 661 8.81 -29.18 -0.89
N LYS A 662 9.62 -28.41 -0.14
CA LYS A 662 9.61 -28.44 1.34
C LYS A 662 8.56 -27.45 1.87
N GLY A 663 7.29 -27.87 1.96
CA GLY A 663 6.14 -27.03 2.31
C GLY A 663 6.37 -26.03 3.47
N PRO A 664 6.65 -26.48 4.71
CA PRO A 664 6.81 -25.58 5.85
C PRO A 664 8.00 -24.61 5.71
N THR A 665 9.11 -25.06 5.13
CA THR A 665 10.30 -24.20 4.89
C THR A 665 10.04 -23.17 3.80
N ALA A 666 9.32 -23.57 2.74
CA ALA A 666 8.89 -22.66 1.68
C ALA A 666 7.93 -21.59 2.23
N LEU A 667 6.96 -22.02 3.04
CA LEU A 667 6.00 -21.13 3.70
C LEU A 667 6.71 -20.08 4.56
N GLY A 668 7.60 -20.50 5.45
CA GLY A 668 8.37 -19.59 6.30
C GLY A 668 9.23 -18.59 5.51
N ARG A 669 9.93 -19.04 4.46
CA ARG A 669 10.77 -18.16 3.63
C ARG A 669 9.98 -17.20 2.75
N VAL A 670 8.84 -17.62 2.21
CA VAL A 670 7.95 -16.72 1.45
C VAL A 670 7.35 -15.67 2.38
N SER A 671 6.95 -16.04 3.60
CA SER A 671 6.49 -15.07 4.60
C SER A 671 7.58 -14.06 4.99
N GLN A 672 8.83 -14.51 5.14
CA GLN A 672 9.98 -13.61 5.36
C GLN A 672 10.24 -12.69 4.17
N TRP A 673 10.13 -13.20 2.94
CA TRP A 673 10.25 -12.37 1.75
C TRP A 673 9.17 -11.29 1.69
N ARG A 674 7.91 -11.64 1.99
CA ARG A 674 6.80 -10.68 2.07
C ARG A 674 7.07 -9.61 3.12
N TRP A 675 7.47 -10.03 4.33
CA TRP A 675 7.82 -9.10 5.41
C TRP A 675 8.95 -8.15 5.00
N LYS A 676 10.06 -8.67 4.43
CA LYS A 676 11.16 -7.82 3.94
C LYS A 676 10.65 -6.80 2.92
N ALA A 677 9.87 -7.25 1.94
CA ALA A 677 9.34 -6.36 0.90
C ALA A 677 8.46 -5.25 1.50
N TYR A 678 7.60 -5.60 2.47
CA TYR A 678 6.80 -4.65 3.23
C TYR A 678 7.68 -3.62 3.98
N VAL A 679 8.65 -4.07 4.77
CA VAL A 679 9.52 -3.19 5.57
C VAL A 679 10.33 -2.27 4.67
N ARG A 680 10.75 -2.74 3.50
CA ARG A 680 11.49 -1.95 2.51
C ARG A 680 10.61 -1.10 1.59
N ALA A 681 9.29 -1.10 1.76
CA ALA A 681 8.34 -0.45 0.84
C ALA A 681 8.44 -0.92 -0.63
N GLY A 682 8.92 -2.15 -0.86
CA GLY A 682 9.01 -2.78 -2.16
C GLY A 682 7.72 -3.49 -2.53
N VAL A 683 6.64 -2.74 -2.79
CA VAL A 683 5.29 -3.32 -3.00
C VAL A 683 5.23 -4.35 -4.14
N ALA A 684 6.06 -4.22 -5.18
CA ALA A 684 6.12 -5.22 -6.25
C ALA A 684 6.50 -6.61 -5.71
N GLY A 685 7.59 -6.68 -4.93
CA GLY A 685 8.00 -7.92 -4.26
C GLY A 685 7.02 -8.38 -3.19
N GLU A 686 6.31 -7.45 -2.54
CA GLU A 686 5.28 -7.77 -1.54
C GLU A 686 4.09 -8.51 -2.20
N LEU A 687 3.64 -8.04 -3.36
CA LEU A 687 2.57 -8.67 -4.15
C LEU A 687 3.04 -10.02 -4.73
N ASP A 688 4.25 -10.09 -5.25
CA ASP A 688 4.80 -11.35 -5.78
C ASP A 688 4.93 -12.42 -4.69
N ALA A 689 5.40 -12.03 -3.49
CA ALA A 689 5.45 -12.92 -2.33
C ALA A 689 4.05 -13.40 -1.91
N ALA A 690 3.05 -12.52 -1.88
CA ALA A 690 1.67 -12.89 -1.57
C ALA A 690 1.07 -13.85 -2.61
N VAL A 691 1.41 -13.70 -3.89
CA VAL A 691 1.01 -14.66 -4.94
C VAL A 691 1.59 -16.05 -4.69
N GLN A 692 2.86 -16.13 -4.32
CA GLN A 692 3.52 -17.41 -4.02
C GLN A 692 2.99 -18.03 -2.73
N LEU A 693 2.72 -17.20 -1.71
CA LEU A 693 2.12 -17.63 -0.46
C LEU A 693 0.73 -18.23 -0.69
N GLY A 694 -0.12 -17.53 -1.44
CA GLY A 694 -1.47 -18.01 -1.72
C GLY A 694 -1.49 -19.33 -2.52
N ALA A 695 -0.57 -19.49 -3.47
CA ALA A 695 -0.39 -20.75 -4.20
C ALA A 695 0.09 -21.89 -3.29
N LEU A 696 1.01 -21.63 -2.36
CA LEU A 696 1.48 -22.62 -1.38
C LEU A 696 0.36 -23.05 -0.43
N LEU A 697 -0.40 -22.12 0.12
CA LEU A 697 -1.53 -22.43 1.03
C LEU A 697 -2.58 -23.28 0.32
N ALA A 698 -2.95 -22.90 -0.91
CA ALA A 698 -3.89 -23.67 -1.71
C ALA A 698 -3.39 -25.09 -2.01
N ALA A 699 -2.09 -25.27 -2.24
CA ALA A 699 -1.48 -26.59 -2.45
C ALA A 699 -1.38 -27.44 -1.16
N ASN A 700 -1.44 -26.84 0.03
CA ASN A 700 -1.26 -27.51 1.32
C ASN A 700 -2.57 -27.60 2.14
N ALA A 701 -3.71 -27.79 1.46
CA ALA A 701 -5.02 -27.99 2.09
C ALA A 701 -5.61 -26.77 2.85
N GLU A 702 -5.10 -25.56 2.59
CA GLU A 702 -5.65 -24.29 3.09
C GLU A 702 -6.08 -23.37 1.93
N PRO A 703 -6.99 -23.80 1.02
CA PRO A 703 -7.28 -23.08 -0.20
C PRO A 703 -8.13 -21.82 -0.01
N VAL A 704 -8.86 -21.70 1.11
CA VAL A 704 -9.59 -20.46 1.44
C VAL A 704 -8.60 -19.35 1.81
N ASP A 705 -7.63 -19.65 2.68
CA ASP A 705 -6.57 -18.69 3.03
C ASP A 705 -5.69 -18.38 1.83
N GLY A 706 -5.39 -19.40 1.01
CA GLY A 706 -4.70 -19.22 -0.26
C GLY A 706 -5.43 -18.28 -1.22
N MET A 707 -6.75 -18.42 -1.34
CA MET A 707 -7.60 -17.50 -2.12
C MET A 707 -7.55 -16.07 -1.54
N HIS A 708 -7.66 -15.89 -0.22
CA HIS A 708 -7.61 -14.57 0.41
C HIS A 708 -6.27 -13.85 0.22
N GLU A 709 -5.15 -14.59 0.23
CA GLU A 709 -3.82 -14.04 -0.08
C GLU A 709 -3.72 -13.62 -1.56
N LEU A 710 -4.25 -14.43 -2.48
CA LEU A 710 -4.28 -14.09 -3.92
C LEU A 710 -5.17 -12.88 -4.22
N VAL A 711 -6.32 -12.78 -3.55
CA VAL A 711 -7.21 -11.61 -3.64
C VAL A 711 -6.49 -10.35 -3.16
N TRP A 712 -5.79 -10.42 -2.02
CA TRP A 712 -5.04 -9.29 -1.50
C TRP A 712 -3.88 -8.87 -2.43
N ALA A 713 -3.25 -9.82 -3.10
CA ALA A 713 -2.25 -9.53 -4.13
C ALA A 713 -2.84 -8.90 -5.40
N GLY A 714 -4.18 -8.85 -5.54
CA GLY A 714 -4.85 -8.45 -6.78
C GLY A 714 -4.69 -9.48 -7.91
N ALA A 715 -4.30 -10.72 -7.59
CA ALA A 715 -4.02 -11.78 -8.56
C ALA A 715 -5.30 -12.50 -8.99
N ARG A 716 -6.21 -11.75 -9.62
CA ARG A 716 -7.58 -12.17 -9.99
C ARG A 716 -7.64 -13.57 -10.63
N THR A 717 -6.81 -13.83 -11.64
CA THR A 717 -6.86 -15.12 -12.38
C THR A 717 -6.59 -16.31 -11.46
N LYS A 718 -5.52 -16.23 -10.66
CA LYS A 718 -5.15 -17.29 -9.71
C LYS A 718 -6.17 -17.41 -8.58
N ALA A 719 -6.68 -16.29 -8.06
CA ALA A 719 -7.73 -16.30 -7.04
C ALA A 719 -9.00 -17.02 -7.54
N VAL A 720 -9.41 -16.78 -8.79
CA VAL A 720 -10.54 -17.47 -9.42
C VAL A 720 -10.26 -18.96 -9.64
N GLU A 721 -9.03 -19.34 -10.02
CA GLU A 721 -8.64 -20.75 -10.15
C GLU A 721 -8.78 -21.50 -8.82
N VAL A 722 -8.27 -20.92 -7.72
CA VAL A 722 -8.40 -21.50 -6.38
C VAL A 722 -9.87 -21.51 -5.93
N ALA A 723 -10.62 -20.42 -6.15
CA ALA A 723 -12.04 -20.32 -5.79
C ALA A 723 -12.89 -21.42 -6.46
N LYS A 724 -12.62 -21.75 -7.72
CA LYS A 724 -13.30 -22.84 -8.45
C LYS A 724 -12.93 -24.24 -7.95
N ALA A 725 -11.76 -24.38 -7.34
CA ALA A 725 -11.21 -25.64 -6.83
C ALA A 725 -11.40 -25.80 -5.32
N LEU A 726 -12.12 -24.88 -4.65
CA LEU A 726 -12.41 -24.99 -3.23
C LEU A 726 -13.13 -26.31 -2.92
N PRO A 727 -12.83 -26.94 -1.76
CA PRO A 727 -13.59 -28.09 -1.31
C PRO A 727 -15.07 -27.73 -1.18
N HIS A 728 -15.94 -28.73 -1.28
CA HIS A 728 -17.39 -28.56 -1.16
C HIS A 728 -17.83 -28.33 0.30
N ALA A 729 -17.31 -27.26 0.89
CA ALA A 729 -17.58 -26.78 2.23
C ALA A 729 -18.04 -25.32 2.15
N THR A 730 -18.87 -24.92 3.11
CA THR A 730 -19.33 -23.53 3.22
C THR A 730 -18.13 -22.60 3.48
N VAL A 731 -18.07 -21.50 2.73
CA VAL A 731 -17.04 -20.47 2.82
C VAL A 731 -17.61 -19.29 3.59
N ILE A 732 -17.02 -18.98 4.74
CA ILE A 732 -17.33 -17.78 5.52
C ILE A 732 -16.40 -16.68 5.03
N TRP A 733 -16.97 -15.64 4.43
CA TRP A 733 -16.18 -14.56 3.86
C TRP A 733 -17.02 -13.30 3.70
N SER A 734 -16.79 -12.32 4.57
CA SER A 734 -17.46 -11.03 4.53
C SER A 734 -16.83 -10.08 3.51
N ALA A 735 -17.68 -9.37 2.75
CA ALA A 735 -17.26 -8.31 1.83
C ALA A 735 -16.48 -7.17 2.52
N GLN A 736 -16.68 -6.97 3.84
CA GLN A 736 -15.96 -5.94 4.62
C GLN A 736 -14.45 -6.24 4.77
N SER A 737 -14.05 -7.50 4.56
CA SER A 737 -12.63 -7.89 4.61
C SER A 737 -11.84 -7.48 3.35
N VAL A 738 -12.53 -7.02 2.30
CA VAL A 738 -11.90 -6.65 1.02
C VAL A 738 -11.20 -5.30 1.16
N GLY A 739 -9.95 -5.23 0.71
CA GLY A 739 -9.17 -4.00 0.72
C GLY A 739 -9.73 -2.90 -0.21
N SER A 740 -9.26 -1.67 -0.02
CA SER A 740 -9.71 -0.48 -0.77
C SER A 740 -9.17 -0.40 -2.20
N ALA A 741 -8.08 -1.11 -2.53
CA ALA A 741 -7.46 -1.00 -3.84
C ALA A 741 -8.31 -1.67 -4.94
N ALA A 742 -8.47 -1.01 -6.09
CA ALA A 742 -9.28 -1.52 -7.21
C ALA A 742 -8.87 -2.94 -7.66
N ALA A 743 -7.57 -3.24 -7.71
CA ALA A 743 -7.09 -4.58 -8.06
C ALA A 743 -7.54 -5.66 -7.06
N GLN A 744 -7.57 -5.33 -5.76
CA GLN A 744 -8.02 -6.24 -4.70
C GLN A 744 -9.53 -6.46 -4.78
N GLN A 745 -10.30 -5.39 -4.92
CA GLN A 745 -11.75 -5.45 -5.09
C GLN A 745 -12.14 -6.26 -6.33
N SER A 746 -11.44 -6.04 -7.46
CA SER A 746 -11.63 -6.81 -8.69
C SER A 746 -11.40 -8.31 -8.48
N ALA A 747 -10.27 -8.67 -7.86
CA ALA A 747 -9.94 -10.06 -7.55
C ALA A 747 -10.97 -10.67 -6.59
N ALA A 748 -11.40 -9.90 -5.59
CA ALA A 748 -12.38 -10.32 -4.59
C ALA A 748 -13.75 -10.61 -5.22
N LEU A 749 -14.30 -9.66 -5.99
CA LEU A 749 -15.57 -9.83 -6.71
C LEU A 749 -15.54 -11.05 -7.65
N ALA A 750 -14.44 -11.23 -8.38
CA ALA A 750 -14.28 -12.34 -9.31
C ALA A 750 -14.19 -13.70 -8.59
N ALA A 751 -13.44 -13.76 -7.49
CA ALA A 751 -13.31 -14.96 -6.67
C ALA A 751 -14.62 -15.29 -5.95
N ALA A 752 -15.28 -14.30 -5.35
CA ALA A 752 -16.60 -14.42 -4.74
C ALA A 752 -17.64 -14.90 -5.76
N ALA A 753 -17.60 -14.40 -7.00
CA ALA A 753 -18.49 -14.87 -8.07
C ALA A 753 -18.22 -16.33 -8.44
N ALA A 754 -16.95 -16.76 -8.39
CA ALA A 754 -16.55 -18.13 -8.70
C ALA A 754 -16.94 -19.14 -7.61
N CYS A 755 -16.96 -18.72 -6.34
CA CYS A 755 -17.39 -19.53 -5.19
C CYS A 755 -18.76 -19.13 -4.62
N ALA A 756 -19.55 -18.34 -5.35
CA ALA A 756 -20.82 -17.74 -4.87
C ALA A 756 -21.80 -18.78 -4.29
N ASP A 757 -21.77 -19.98 -4.85
CA ASP A 757 -22.61 -21.11 -4.45
C ASP A 757 -22.20 -21.75 -3.12
N LEU A 758 -20.95 -21.52 -2.68
CA LEU A 758 -20.38 -22.01 -1.42
C LEU A 758 -20.37 -20.94 -0.33
N LEU A 759 -20.59 -19.67 -0.66
CA LEU A 759 -20.63 -18.59 0.34
C LEU A 759 -21.71 -18.87 1.39
N ALA A 760 -21.40 -18.57 2.65
CA ALA A 760 -22.37 -18.62 3.74
C ALA A 760 -23.56 -17.70 3.43
N ASP A 761 -24.78 -18.17 3.73
CA ASP A 761 -26.00 -17.42 3.42
C ASP A 761 -26.05 -16.07 4.15
N ASP A 762 -25.45 -15.97 5.35
CA ASP A 762 -25.34 -14.74 6.15
C ASP A 762 -24.43 -13.67 5.52
N ASP A 763 -23.44 -14.06 4.71
CA ASP A 763 -22.47 -13.14 4.09
C ASP A 763 -22.96 -12.57 2.74
N VAL A 764 -23.92 -13.24 2.10
CA VAL A 764 -24.41 -12.89 0.74
C VAL A 764 -24.97 -11.47 0.64
N PRO A 765 -25.81 -10.97 1.57
CA PRO A 765 -26.35 -9.62 1.48
C PRO A 765 -25.25 -8.56 1.40
N GLY A 766 -24.18 -8.70 2.21
CA GLY A 766 -23.04 -7.78 2.20
C GLY A 766 -22.29 -7.76 0.86
N TRP A 767 -22.17 -8.90 0.19
CA TRP A 767 -21.58 -9.00 -1.15
C TRP A 767 -22.44 -8.37 -2.25
N ILE A 768 -23.76 -8.54 -2.17
CA ILE A 768 -24.72 -7.90 -3.09
C ILE A 768 -24.63 -6.39 -2.96
N ASP A 769 -24.69 -5.87 -1.73
CA ASP A 769 -24.62 -4.44 -1.46
C ASP A 769 -23.29 -3.83 -1.90
N PHE A 770 -22.17 -4.55 -1.66
CA PHE A 770 -20.84 -4.14 -2.13
C PHE A 770 -20.76 -4.05 -3.66
N ALA A 771 -21.31 -5.03 -4.39
CA ALA A 771 -21.32 -4.99 -5.85
C ALA A 771 -22.23 -3.87 -6.40
N LEU A 772 -23.38 -3.63 -5.77
CA LEU A 772 -24.31 -2.55 -6.12
C LEU A 772 -23.68 -1.16 -5.91
N ASP A 773 -22.95 -0.95 -4.81
CA ASP A 773 -22.26 0.32 -4.55
C ASP A 773 -21.23 0.63 -5.63
N ILE A 774 -20.42 -0.38 -6.03
CA ILE A 774 -19.46 -0.24 -7.13
C ILE A 774 -20.15 0.12 -8.46
N MET A 775 -21.33 -0.45 -8.74
CA MET A 775 -22.07 -0.13 -9.96
C MET A 775 -22.68 1.27 -9.96
N ARG A 776 -23.13 1.75 -8.80
CA ARG A 776 -23.72 3.09 -8.63
C ARG A 776 -22.64 4.18 -8.66
N ASN A 777 -21.50 3.91 -8.01
CA ASN A 777 -20.40 4.83 -7.81
C ASN A 777 -19.09 4.20 -8.33
N PRO A 778 -18.95 4.01 -9.66
CA PRO A 778 -17.77 3.35 -10.22
C PRO A 778 -16.50 4.15 -9.91
N GLN A 779 -15.58 3.51 -9.19
CA GLN A 779 -14.29 4.10 -8.90
C GLN A 779 -13.42 4.18 -10.16
N PRO A 780 -12.50 5.16 -10.26
CA PRO A 780 -11.49 5.18 -11.31
C PRO A 780 -10.69 3.88 -11.29
N SER A 781 -10.75 3.12 -12.37
CA SER A 781 -10.08 1.83 -12.49
C SER A 781 -9.52 1.66 -13.91
N THR A 782 -8.47 0.85 -14.04
CA THR A 782 -7.92 0.52 -15.35
C THR A 782 -8.78 -0.53 -16.05
N PRO A 783 -8.67 -0.67 -17.37
CA PRO A 783 -9.26 -1.81 -18.08
C PRO A 783 -8.79 -3.18 -17.56
N PHE A 784 -7.68 -3.25 -16.83
CA PHE A 784 -7.19 -4.48 -16.22
C PHE A 784 -7.95 -4.83 -14.95
N ASP A 785 -8.33 -3.83 -14.14
CA ASP A 785 -9.08 -4.01 -12.90
C ASP A 785 -10.57 -4.26 -13.19
N ASP A 786 -11.19 -3.49 -14.09
CA ASP A 786 -12.55 -3.75 -14.61
C ASP A 786 -13.61 -4.08 -13.53
N LEU A 787 -13.72 -3.20 -12.53
CA LEU A 787 -14.55 -3.41 -11.33
C LEU A 787 -16.03 -3.65 -11.65
N VAL A 788 -16.60 -2.83 -12.53
CA VAL A 788 -18.04 -2.92 -12.89
C VAL A 788 -18.34 -4.29 -13.52
N ARG A 789 -17.48 -4.80 -14.40
CA ARG A 789 -17.69 -6.14 -14.98
C ARG A 789 -17.64 -7.23 -13.92
N GLN A 790 -16.73 -7.15 -12.95
CA GLN A 790 -16.66 -8.14 -11.87
C GLN A 790 -17.86 -8.04 -10.93
N ALA A 791 -18.34 -6.83 -10.62
CA ALA A 791 -19.54 -6.60 -9.81
C ALA A 791 -20.79 -7.19 -10.46
N VAL A 792 -21.02 -6.90 -11.75
CA VAL A 792 -22.09 -7.53 -12.55
C VAL A 792 -21.92 -9.06 -12.56
N GLY A 793 -20.67 -9.53 -12.64
CA GLY A 793 -20.39 -10.96 -12.63
C GLY A 793 -20.72 -11.66 -11.32
N LEU A 794 -20.56 -10.99 -10.18
CA LEU A 794 -20.98 -11.47 -8.87
C LEU A 794 -22.49 -11.41 -8.70
N LEU A 795 -23.12 -10.29 -9.07
CA LEU A 795 -24.58 -10.16 -9.01
C LEU A 795 -25.26 -11.22 -9.90
N ALA A 796 -24.73 -11.51 -11.08
CA ALA A 796 -25.24 -12.58 -11.93
C ALA A 796 -25.06 -13.98 -11.29
N ALA A 797 -24.03 -14.20 -10.48
CA ALA A 797 -23.84 -15.45 -9.75
C ALA A 797 -24.77 -15.57 -8.53
N LEU A 798 -25.15 -14.43 -7.94
CA LEU A 798 -26.04 -14.32 -6.78
C LEU A 798 -27.48 -13.90 -7.15
N GLY A 799 -27.82 -13.81 -8.44
CA GLY A 799 -29.06 -13.17 -8.91
C GLY A 799 -30.32 -13.78 -8.30
N GLN A 800 -30.25 -15.07 -7.98
CA GLN A 800 -31.34 -15.82 -7.37
C GLN A 800 -31.57 -15.56 -5.88
N CYS A 801 -30.66 -14.81 -5.25
CA CYS A 801 -30.70 -14.42 -3.85
C CYS A 801 -31.13 -12.96 -3.66
N LEU A 802 -31.35 -12.22 -4.76
CA LEU A 802 -31.73 -10.82 -4.69
C LEU A 802 -33.11 -10.67 -4.04
N THR A 803 -33.24 -9.67 -3.18
CA THR A 803 -34.55 -9.17 -2.78
C THR A 803 -35.17 -8.36 -3.91
N GLU A 804 -36.49 -8.19 -3.92
CA GLU A 804 -37.18 -7.39 -4.95
C GLU A 804 -36.61 -5.96 -5.04
N ALA A 805 -36.32 -5.32 -3.90
CA ALA A 805 -35.71 -4.00 -3.85
C ALA A 805 -34.27 -3.96 -4.41
N GLN A 806 -33.46 -5.00 -4.16
CA GLN A 806 -32.13 -5.12 -4.74
C GLN A 806 -32.20 -5.40 -6.25
N ALA A 807 -33.15 -6.23 -6.70
CA ALA A 807 -33.39 -6.49 -8.11
C ALA A 807 -33.83 -5.23 -8.87
N GLU A 808 -34.72 -4.42 -8.28
CA GLU A 808 -35.11 -3.12 -8.84
C GLU A 808 -33.90 -2.19 -8.95
N ALA A 809 -33.09 -2.10 -7.88
CA ALA A 809 -31.85 -1.33 -7.88
C ALA A 809 -30.85 -1.78 -8.95
N VAL A 810 -30.74 -3.08 -9.23
CA VAL A 810 -29.94 -3.62 -10.34
C VAL A 810 -30.49 -3.09 -11.67
N LEU A 811 -31.80 -3.19 -11.91
CA LEU A 811 -32.44 -2.76 -13.17
C LEU A 811 -32.27 -1.26 -13.45
N ASP A 812 -32.14 -0.43 -12.41
CA ASP A 812 -31.89 1.00 -12.54
C ASP A 812 -30.48 1.30 -13.10
N VAL A 813 -29.49 0.47 -12.76
CA VAL A 813 -28.10 0.68 -13.18
C VAL A 813 -27.69 -0.14 -14.40
N THR A 814 -28.28 -1.32 -14.63
CA THR A 814 -27.91 -2.23 -15.73
C THR A 814 -28.12 -1.64 -17.12
N GLY A 815 -29.11 -0.76 -17.30
CA GLY A 815 -29.35 -0.07 -18.58
C GLY A 815 -28.16 0.77 -19.06
N SER A 816 -27.25 1.15 -18.15
CA SER A 816 -26.04 1.91 -18.47
C SER A 816 -24.84 1.04 -18.88
N TRP A 817 -24.92 -0.30 -18.71
CA TRP A 817 -23.79 -1.22 -18.85
C TRP A 817 -24.15 -2.46 -19.68
N SER A 818 -23.79 -2.46 -20.97
CA SER A 818 -24.00 -3.61 -21.86
C SER A 818 -22.91 -4.67 -21.67
N LEU A 819 -23.20 -5.71 -20.87
CA LEU A 819 -22.26 -6.80 -20.54
C LEU A 819 -22.95 -8.17 -20.62
N ARG A 820 -22.27 -9.21 -21.13
CA ARG A 820 -22.81 -10.60 -21.22
C ARG A 820 -23.50 -11.11 -19.97
N ARG A 821 -22.86 -10.90 -18.81
CA ARG A 821 -23.36 -11.42 -17.53
C ARG A 821 -24.64 -10.71 -17.06
N SER A 822 -24.92 -9.51 -17.57
CA SER A 822 -26.19 -8.81 -17.36
C SER A 822 -27.38 -9.62 -17.89
N ALA A 823 -27.23 -10.33 -19.03
CA ALA A 823 -28.32 -11.15 -19.56
C ALA A 823 -28.74 -12.28 -18.62
N THR A 824 -27.77 -12.94 -17.95
CA THR A 824 -28.04 -14.02 -16.99
C THR A 824 -28.78 -13.51 -15.76
N LEU A 825 -28.39 -12.32 -15.30
CA LEU A 825 -28.99 -11.61 -14.18
C LEU A 825 -30.43 -11.16 -14.49
N LEU A 826 -30.67 -10.58 -15.67
CA LEU A 826 -32.00 -10.17 -16.12
C LEU A 826 -32.98 -11.36 -16.18
N VAL A 827 -32.51 -12.53 -16.64
CA VAL A 827 -33.33 -13.75 -16.63
C VAL A 827 -33.66 -14.19 -15.20
N ASP A 828 -32.71 -14.18 -14.26
CA ASP A 828 -32.99 -14.53 -12.85
C ASP A 828 -33.99 -13.56 -12.20
N ILE A 829 -33.83 -12.25 -12.44
CA ILE A 829 -34.74 -11.23 -11.92
C ILE A 829 -36.16 -11.47 -12.46
N ALA A 830 -36.29 -11.71 -13.76
CA ALA A 830 -37.57 -11.93 -14.41
C ALA A 830 -38.26 -13.23 -13.97
N GLU A 831 -37.49 -14.28 -13.68
CA GLU A 831 -38.00 -15.56 -13.19
C GLU A 831 -38.50 -15.48 -11.74
N ILE A 832 -37.85 -14.71 -10.88
CA ILE A 832 -38.12 -14.69 -9.43
C ILE A 832 -39.08 -13.56 -9.02
N HIS A 833 -38.92 -12.36 -9.61
CA HIS A 833 -39.65 -11.17 -9.20
C HIS A 833 -40.73 -10.83 -10.23
N ALA A 834 -41.92 -11.40 -10.04
CA ALA A 834 -43.06 -11.22 -10.95
C ALA A 834 -43.40 -9.75 -11.23
N ALA A 835 -43.22 -8.85 -10.26
CA ALA A 835 -43.45 -7.42 -10.41
C ALA A 835 -42.46 -6.71 -11.36
N LEU A 836 -41.27 -7.30 -11.56
CA LEU A 836 -40.18 -6.73 -12.36
C LEU A 836 -39.98 -7.44 -13.71
N THR A 837 -40.71 -8.53 -13.98
CA THR A 837 -40.55 -9.38 -15.15
C THR A 837 -40.61 -8.62 -16.47
N GLU A 838 -41.62 -7.77 -16.67
CA GLU A 838 -41.79 -7.01 -17.92
C GLU A 838 -40.61 -6.08 -18.19
N ARG A 839 -40.16 -5.36 -17.15
CA ARG A 839 -39.03 -4.42 -17.22
C ARG A 839 -37.70 -5.12 -17.47
N ALA A 840 -37.45 -6.23 -16.78
CA ALA A 840 -36.25 -7.04 -16.97
C ALA A 840 -36.21 -7.69 -18.37
N LEU A 841 -37.37 -8.16 -18.85
CA LEU A 841 -37.51 -8.73 -20.19
C LEU A 841 -37.29 -7.68 -21.28
N ASP A 842 -37.82 -6.47 -21.11
CA ASP A 842 -37.60 -5.36 -22.06
C ASP A 842 -36.11 -5.03 -22.22
N GLN A 843 -35.37 -4.90 -21.11
CA GLN A 843 -33.90 -4.71 -21.15
C GLN A 843 -33.16 -5.90 -21.76
N LEU A 844 -33.61 -7.14 -21.52
CA LEU A 844 -33.02 -8.34 -22.11
C LEU A 844 -33.20 -8.35 -23.64
N LEU A 845 -34.41 -8.00 -24.11
CA LEU A 845 -34.73 -7.93 -25.53
C LEU A 845 -34.00 -6.80 -26.24
N ASP A 846 -33.83 -5.64 -25.59
CA ASP A 846 -33.00 -4.56 -26.12
C ASP A 846 -31.53 -4.96 -26.23
N GLY A 847 -30.98 -5.63 -25.21
CA GLY A 847 -29.60 -6.14 -25.26
C GLY A 847 -29.39 -7.17 -26.37
N LEU A 848 -30.39 -8.03 -26.61
CA LEU A 848 -30.38 -9.04 -27.68
C LEU A 848 -30.25 -8.44 -29.08
N LEU A 849 -30.74 -7.21 -29.31
CA LEU A 849 -30.58 -6.50 -30.58
C LEU A 849 -29.14 -6.05 -30.85
N HIS A 850 -28.34 -5.85 -29.80
CA HIS A 850 -27.03 -5.19 -29.88
C HIS A 850 -25.84 -6.11 -29.56
N SER A 851 -26.08 -7.29 -28.98
CA SER A 851 -25.02 -8.16 -28.45
C SER A 851 -25.32 -9.65 -28.64
N GLU A 852 -24.41 -10.38 -29.30
CA GLU A 852 -24.48 -11.85 -29.43
C GLU A 852 -24.42 -12.56 -28.06
N ASP A 853 -23.70 -11.96 -27.12
CA ASP A 853 -23.58 -12.45 -25.74
C ASP A 853 -24.93 -12.51 -25.01
N TYR A 854 -25.87 -11.61 -25.33
CA TYR A 854 -27.24 -11.65 -24.83
C TYR A 854 -28.05 -12.75 -25.50
N ALA A 855 -27.85 -12.96 -26.81
CA ALA A 855 -28.55 -14.00 -27.58
C ALA A 855 -28.25 -15.39 -27.02
N ASP A 856 -27.00 -15.70 -26.68
CA ASP A 856 -26.58 -16.98 -26.06
C ASP A 856 -27.41 -17.33 -24.81
N VAL A 857 -27.65 -16.33 -23.95
CA VAL A 857 -28.34 -16.54 -22.67
C VAL A 857 -29.85 -16.54 -22.84
N ALA A 858 -30.37 -15.58 -23.60
CA ALA A 858 -31.79 -15.39 -23.83
C ALA A 858 -32.39 -16.55 -24.64
N LEU A 859 -31.73 -16.97 -25.73
CA LEU A 859 -32.18 -18.07 -26.58
C LEU A 859 -31.74 -19.45 -26.08
N GLY A 860 -30.80 -19.48 -25.13
CA GLY A 860 -30.31 -20.70 -24.50
C GLY A 860 -31.28 -21.34 -23.51
N GLN A 861 -30.83 -22.40 -22.82
CA GLN A 861 -31.67 -23.18 -21.90
C GLN A 861 -32.30 -22.35 -20.76
N LYS A 862 -31.63 -21.29 -20.31
CA LYS A 862 -32.09 -20.46 -19.18
C LYS A 862 -33.17 -19.46 -19.59
N GLY A 863 -32.95 -18.69 -20.67
CA GLY A 863 -33.87 -17.65 -21.10
C GLY A 863 -35.03 -18.14 -21.99
N ALA A 864 -34.86 -19.24 -22.73
CA ALA A 864 -35.85 -19.70 -23.69
C ALA A 864 -37.24 -20.00 -23.07
N PRO A 865 -37.36 -20.65 -21.89
CA PRO A 865 -38.66 -20.84 -21.26
C PRO A 865 -39.38 -19.52 -20.93
N LEU A 866 -38.63 -18.52 -20.45
CA LEU A 866 -39.13 -17.19 -20.11
C LEU A 866 -39.64 -16.44 -21.35
N LEU A 867 -38.90 -16.49 -22.45
CA LEU A 867 -39.31 -15.88 -23.73
C LEU A 867 -40.57 -16.55 -24.29
N ARG A 868 -40.65 -17.90 -24.24
CA ARG A 868 -41.86 -18.63 -24.68
C ARG A 868 -43.08 -18.31 -23.82
N ALA A 869 -42.91 -18.16 -22.51
CA ALA A 869 -43.99 -17.76 -21.61
C ALA A 869 -44.52 -16.34 -21.88
N ASN A 870 -43.70 -15.48 -22.50
CA ASN A 870 -44.02 -14.09 -22.82
C ASN A 870 -44.02 -13.83 -24.34
N ALA A 871 -44.46 -14.81 -25.14
CA ALA A 871 -44.34 -14.81 -26.60
C ALA A 871 -44.93 -13.56 -27.27
N GLU A 872 -46.09 -13.07 -26.82
CA GLU A 872 -46.76 -11.89 -27.36
C GLU A 872 -45.91 -10.61 -27.22
N LEU A 873 -45.23 -10.45 -26.08
CA LEU A 873 -44.36 -9.28 -25.82
C LEU A 873 -43.14 -9.31 -26.75
N VAL A 874 -42.54 -10.49 -26.92
CA VAL A 874 -41.42 -10.69 -27.87
C VAL A 874 -41.87 -10.40 -29.30
N GLY A 875 -43.05 -10.91 -29.68
CA GLY A 875 -43.68 -10.64 -30.98
C GLY A 875 -43.89 -9.15 -31.22
N ALA A 876 -44.47 -8.44 -30.27
CA ALA A 876 -44.72 -7.00 -30.35
C ALA A 876 -43.42 -6.18 -30.45
N LYS A 877 -42.40 -6.52 -29.66
CA LYS A 877 -41.10 -5.82 -29.64
C LYS A 877 -40.37 -5.92 -30.99
N PHE A 878 -40.37 -7.09 -31.61
CA PHE A 878 -39.60 -7.35 -32.83
C PHE A 878 -40.42 -7.36 -34.13
N ALA A 879 -41.73 -7.07 -34.08
CA ALA A 879 -42.61 -7.11 -35.25
C ALA A 879 -42.09 -6.31 -36.46
N ASN A 880 -41.39 -5.19 -36.21
CA ASN A 880 -40.86 -4.29 -37.23
C ASN A 880 -39.33 -4.34 -37.36
N THR A 881 -38.65 -5.22 -36.63
CA THR A 881 -37.19 -5.34 -36.67
C THR A 881 -36.78 -6.00 -37.97
N LYS A 882 -35.85 -5.37 -38.71
CA LYS A 882 -35.29 -5.90 -39.95
C LYS A 882 -33.80 -6.21 -39.81
N ASP A 883 -33.35 -7.22 -40.55
CA ASP A 883 -31.96 -7.62 -40.72
C ASP A 883 -31.20 -7.92 -39.41
N ASN A 884 -31.91 -8.34 -38.36
CA ASN A 884 -31.30 -8.71 -37.08
C ASN A 884 -31.47 -10.21 -36.81
N HIS A 885 -30.37 -10.95 -36.84
CA HIS A 885 -30.39 -12.40 -36.71
C HIS A 885 -30.95 -12.88 -35.36
N SER A 886 -30.53 -12.26 -34.25
CA SER A 886 -30.96 -12.65 -32.91
C SER A 886 -32.46 -12.41 -32.72
N ALA A 887 -32.98 -11.28 -33.21
CA ALA A 887 -34.42 -10.99 -33.17
C ALA A 887 -35.23 -12.01 -33.99
N TYR A 888 -34.73 -12.40 -35.17
CA TYR A 888 -35.35 -13.43 -35.99
C TYR A 888 -35.38 -14.80 -35.30
N LEU A 889 -34.31 -15.17 -34.57
CA LEU A 889 -34.31 -16.40 -33.76
C LEU A 889 -35.32 -16.34 -32.62
N ALA A 890 -35.43 -15.19 -31.94
CA ALA A 890 -36.41 -15.00 -30.88
C ALA A 890 -37.85 -15.13 -31.41
N LEU A 891 -38.17 -14.47 -32.53
CA LEU A 891 -39.47 -14.57 -33.21
C LEU A 891 -39.79 -16.01 -33.66
N ALA A 892 -38.80 -16.72 -34.21
CA ALA A 892 -38.98 -18.12 -34.61
C ALA A 892 -39.26 -19.01 -33.39
N MET A 893 -38.52 -18.84 -32.29
CA MET A 893 -38.69 -19.61 -31.07
C MET A 893 -40.05 -19.40 -30.39
N THR A 894 -40.62 -18.20 -30.47
CA THR A 894 -41.91 -17.85 -29.87
C THR A 894 -43.09 -18.04 -30.81
N GLY A 895 -42.89 -18.60 -32.02
CA GLY A 895 -43.97 -18.86 -32.98
C GLY A 895 -44.48 -17.63 -33.73
N HIS A 896 -43.73 -16.52 -33.73
CA HIS A 896 -44.08 -15.24 -34.37
C HIS A 896 -43.27 -14.98 -35.65
N ALA A 897 -42.77 -16.03 -36.31
CA ALA A 897 -41.99 -15.90 -37.55
C ALA A 897 -42.85 -15.29 -38.68
N ASN A 898 -42.41 -14.13 -39.19
CA ASN A 898 -43.00 -13.46 -40.35
C ASN A 898 -42.28 -13.84 -41.66
N ASP A 899 -42.70 -13.24 -42.78
CA ASP A 899 -42.10 -13.50 -44.09
C ASP A 899 -40.61 -13.14 -44.16
N ASP A 900 -40.19 -12.09 -43.45
CA ASP A 900 -38.79 -11.66 -43.38
C ASP A 900 -37.92 -12.70 -42.65
N VAL A 901 -38.42 -13.27 -41.54
CA VAL A 901 -37.74 -14.36 -40.79
C VAL A 901 -37.62 -15.60 -41.68
N ARG A 902 -38.68 -15.96 -42.43
CA ARG A 902 -38.67 -17.09 -43.37
C ARG A 902 -37.67 -16.87 -44.50
N ALA A 903 -37.63 -15.67 -45.10
CA ALA A 903 -36.69 -15.31 -46.14
C ALA A 903 -35.23 -15.37 -45.64
N HIS A 904 -34.97 -14.88 -44.42
CA HIS A 904 -33.65 -14.94 -43.79
C HIS A 904 -33.18 -16.38 -43.56
N ALA A 905 -34.06 -17.25 -43.07
CA ALA A 905 -33.76 -18.68 -42.90
C ALA A 905 -33.39 -19.34 -44.23
N GLN A 906 -34.17 -19.08 -45.30
CA GLN A 906 -33.89 -19.61 -46.64
C GLN A 906 -32.57 -19.11 -47.22
N GLU A 907 -32.26 -17.82 -47.08
CA GLU A 907 -31.01 -17.22 -47.57
C GLU A 907 -29.79 -17.80 -46.84
N ARG A 908 -29.85 -17.96 -45.51
CA ARG A 908 -28.79 -18.62 -44.74
C ARG A 908 -28.57 -20.06 -45.17
N ALA A 909 -29.64 -20.83 -45.39
CA ALA A 909 -29.53 -22.20 -45.85
C ALA A 909 -28.84 -22.27 -47.22
N LYS A 910 -29.23 -21.41 -48.17
CA LYS A 910 -28.60 -21.30 -49.50
C LYS A 910 -27.10 -21.01 -49.43
N ARG A 911 -26.66 -20.11 -48.55
CA ARG A 911 -25.23 -19.79 -48.37
C ARG A 911 -24.42 -20.98 -47.88
N ILE A 912 -24.97 -21.80 -46.99
CA ILE A 912 -24.29 -23.00 -46.50
C ILE A 912 -24.31 -24.10 -47.58
N ILE A 913 -25.41 -24.27 -48.29
CA ILE A 913 -25.51 -25.20 -49.42
C ILE A 913 -24.45 -24.85 -50.49
N ALA A 914 -24.27 -23.55 -50.76
CA ALA A 914 -23.32 -23.02 -51.74
C ALA A 914 -21.90 -22.78 -51.18
N ARG A 915 -21.54 -23.40 -50.04
CA ARG A 915 -20.22 -23.27 -49.43
C ARG A 915 -19.12 -23.67 -50.44
N PRO A 916 -18.06 -22.87 -50.62
CA PRO A 916 -17.00 -23.18 -51.58
C PRO A 916 -16.16 -24.38 -51.12
N GLU A 917 -15.64 -25.14 -52.09
CA GLU A 917 -14.77 -26.29 -51.83
C GLU A 917 -13.46 -25.90 -51.10
N PRO A 918 -12.91 -26.81 -50.27
CA PRO A 918 -11.60 -26.61 -49.63
C PRO A 918 -10.49 -26.38 -50.66
N GLN A 919 -9.68 -25.34 -50.44
CA GLN A 919 -8.55 -24.98 -51.31
C GLN A 919 -7.24 -25.41 -50.67
N PRO A 920 -6.29 -26.02 -51.42
CA PRO A 920 -4.98 -26.37 -50.90
C PRO A 920 -4.25 -25.15 -50.30
N GLY A 921 -3.73 -25.27 -49.09
CA GLY A 921 -2.98 -24.21 -48.41
C GLY A 921 -3.83 -23.10 -47.76
N VAL A 922 -5.16 -23.17 -47.83
CA VAL A 922 -6.06 -22.21 -47.17
C VAL A 922 -6.97 -22.95 -46.18
N MET A 923 -6.83 -22.64 -44.89
CA MET A 923 -7.75 -23.12 -43.86
C MET A 923 -8.82 -22.05 -43.59
N ARG A 924 -10.09 -22.38 -43.77
CA ARG A 924 -11.24 -21.53 -43.38
C ARG A 924 -12.01 -22.24 -42.29
N LEU A 925 -12.30 -21.58 -41.18
CA LEU A 925 -13.17 -22.11 -40.13
C LEU A 925 -14.57 -21.50 -40.29
N TYR A 926 -15.60 -22.33 -40.18
CA TYR A 926 -17.00 -21.89 -40.36
C TYR A 926 -17.72 -21.85 -39.01
N ALA A 927 -18.69 -20.94 -38.89
CA ALA A 927 -19.53 -20.84 -37.70
C ALA A 927 -20.35 -22.12 -37.48
N GLY A 928 -20.66 -22.39 -36.21
CA GLY A 928 -21.46 -23.54 -35.78
C GLY A 928 -22.91 -23.51 -36.27
N TYR A 929 -23.62 -24.63 -36.10
CA TYR A 929 -25.02 -24.78 -36.50
C TYR A 929 -26.02 -24.67 -35.33
N GLY A 930 -25.60 -24.10 -34.20
CA GLY A 930 -26.38 -24.06 -32.96
C GLY A 930 -27.74 -23.37 -33.07
N ASP A 931 -27.89 -22.43 -34.00
CA ASP A 931 -29.14 -21.66 -34.18
C ASP A 931 -30.22 -22.43 -34.96
N TRP A 932 -29.84 -23.47 -35.72
CA TRP A 932 -30.72 -24.14 -36.68
C TRP A 932 -31.91 -24.89 -36.07
N PRO A 933 -31.88 -25.42 -34.84
CA PRO A 933 -33.09 -25.98 -34.21
C PRO A 933 -34.27 -25.01 -34.15
N LEU A 934 -34.01 -23.69 -34.18
CA LEU A 934 -35.06 -22.66 -34.16
C LEU A 934 -35.54 -22.27 -35.58
N LEU A 935 -34.74 -22.53 -36.62
CA LEU A 935 -35.01 -22.05 -37.99
C LEU A 935 -35.37 -23.16 -38.98
N VAL A 936 -35.00 -24.41 -38.70
CA VAL A 936 -35.16 -25.53 -39.65
C VAL A 936 -36.62 -25.70 -40.08
N ASP A 937 -37.56 -25.46 -39.17
CA ASP A 937 -38.99 -25.60 -39.44
C ASP A 937 -39.58 -24.51 -40.36
N LEU A 938 -38.81 -23.46 -40.63
CA LEU A 938 -39.19 -22.39 -41.56
C LEU A 938 -38.73 -22.66 -43.00
N LEU A 939 -37.89 -23.68 -43.22
CA LEU A 939 -37.41 -24.06 -44.54
C LEU A 939 -38.44 -24.94 -45.26
N GLU A 940 -38.51 -24.83 -46.58
CA GLU A 940 -39.25 -25.77 -47.42
C GLU A 940 -38.63 -27.18 -47.33
N PRO A 941 -39.43 -28.27 -47.38
CA PRO A 941 -38.93 -29.65 -47.23
C PRO A 941 -37.76 -30.00 -48.17
N ASP A 942 -37.82 -29.54 -49.42
CA ASP A 942 -36.77 -29.80 -50.41
C ASP A 942 -35.45 -29.11 -50.04
N VAL A 943 -35.53 -27.88 -49.52
CA VAL A 943 -34.34 -27.13 -49.05
C VAL A 943 -33.75 -27.78 -47.80
N ARG A 944 -34.57 -28.33 -46.89
CA ARG A 944 -34.06 -29.09 -45.73
C ARG A 944 -33.29 -30.32 -46.17
N ALA A 945 -33.83 -31.05 -47.15
CA ALA A 945 -33.19 -32.23 -47.71
C ALA A 945 -31.85 -31.90 -48.38
N GLU A 946 -31.83 -30.85 -49.22
CA GLU A 946 -30.61 -30.36 -49.89
C GLU A 946 -29.58 -29.87 -48.88
N PHE A 947 -30.03 -29.18 -47.83
CA PHE A 947 -29.16 -28.70 -46.76
C PHE A 947 -28.49 -29.87 -46.02
N ALA A 948 -29.26 -30.86 -45.59
CA ALA A 948 -28.72 -32.06 -44.95
C ALA A 948 -27.75 -32.82 -45.87
N ALA A 949 -28.07 -32.97 -47.16
CA ALA A 949 -27.17 -33.58 -48.13
C ALA A 949 -25.85 -32.79 -48.28
N SER A 950 -25.90 -31.45 -48.26
CA SER A 950 -24.70 -30.62 -48.32
C SER A 950 -23.83 -30.76 -47.07
N LEU A 951 -24.42 -30.83 -45.87
CA LEU A 951 -23.67 -31.08 -44.63
C LEU A 951 -22.99 -32.45 -44.63
N LEU A 952 -23.67 -33.51 -45.11
CA LEU A 952 -23.04 -34.82 -45.24
C LEU A 952 -21.84 -34.76 -46.20
N ARG A 953 -21.97 -34.10 -47.36
CA ARG A 953 -20.84 -33.89 -48.30
C ARG A 953 -19.67 -33.16 -47.64
N HIS A 954 -19.94 -32.12 -46.86
CA HIS A 954 -18.90 -31.40 -46.13
C HIS A 954 -18.22 -32.28 -45.09
N ALA A 955 -18.96 -33.12 -44.35
CA ALA A 955 -18.39 -34.06 -43.39
C ALA A 955 -17.51 -35.13 -44.09
N GLU A 956 -17.86 -35.54 -45.31
CA GLU A 956 -17.13 -36.54 -46.10
C GLU A 956 -15.85 -36.00 -46.76
N ASP A 957 -15.73 -34.69 -46.99
CA ASP A 957 -14.58 -34.10 -47.68
C ASP A 957 -13.32 -34.11 -46.80
N SER A 958 -12.46 -35.11 -47.00
CA SER A 958 -11.21 -35.28 -46.25
C SER A 958 -10.16 -34.19 -46.52
N ARG A 959 -10.38 -33.30 -47.51
CA ARG A 959 -9.54 -32.13 -47.76
C ARG A 959 -9.81 -31.02 -46.73
N ASP A 960 -11.00 -31.01 -46.15
CA ASP A 960 -11.40 -30.06 -45.12
C ASP A 960 -10.83 -30.45 -43.75
N CYS A 961 -10.74 -29.49 -42.84
CA CYS A 961 -10.22 -29.75 -41.49
C CYS A 961 -11.24 -30.54 -40.64
N ALA A 962 -10.74 -31.29 -39.65
CA ALA A 962 -11.58 -32.09 -38.76
C ALA A 962 -12.67 -31.26 -38.06
N GLU A 963 -12.37 -30.00 -37.69
CA GLU A 963 -13.32 -29.12 -37.02
C GLU A 963 -14.52 -28.79 -37.91
N ASN A 964 -14.32 -28.37 -39.16
CA ASN A 964 -15.44 -28.08 -40.06
C ASN A 964 -16.30 -29.31 -40.36
N ARG A 965 -15.66 -30.47 -40.53
CA ARG A 965 -16.33 -31.74 -40.80
C ARG A 965 -17.19 -32.16 -39.61
N ARG A 966 -16.67 -31.98 -38.41
CA ARG A 966 -17.38 -32.17 -37.15
C ARG A 966 -18.54 -31.20 -36.99
N THR A 967 -18.34 -29.92 -37.26
CA THR A 967 -19.41 -28.93 -37.22
C THR A 967 -20.52 -29.34 -38.19
N ALA A 968 -20.20 -29.86 -39.38
CA ALA A 968 -21.21 -30.39 -40.29
C ALA A 968 -22.00 -31.60 -39.73
N LEU A 969 -21.33 -32.52 -39.02
CA LEU A 969 -22.00 -33.62 -38.30
C LEU A 969 -22.92 -33.11 -37.18
N GLU A 970 -22.49 -32.09 -36.43
CA GLU A 970 -23.33 -31.43 -35.42
C GLU A 970 -24.56 -30.79 -36.09
N GLY A 971 -24.38 -30.13 -37.24
CA GLY A 971 -25.47 -29.58 -38.03
C GLY A 971 -26.48 -30.64 -38.49
N LEU A 972 -26.02 -31.82 -38.91
CA LEU A 972 -26.91 -32.95 -39.22
C LEU A 972 -27.76 -33.37 -38.01
N ALA A 973 -27.15 -33.40 -36.82
CA ALA A 973 -27.86 -33.70 -35.59
C ALA A 973 -28.97 -32.66 -35.30
N MET A 974 -28.68 -31.38 -35.51
CA MET A 974 -29.66 -30.29 -35.32
C MET A 974 -30.80 -30.29 -36.34
N LEU A 975 -30.54 -30.72 -37.58
CA LEU A 975 -31.56 -30.80 -38.64
C LEU A 975 -32.43 -32.06 -38.54
N ALA A 976 -31.93 -33.13 -37.92
CA ALA A 976 -32.57 -34.45 -37.90
C ALA A 976 -34.07 -34.41 -37.56
N PRO A 977 -34.56 -33.68 -36.52
CA PRO A 977 -35.99 -33.65 -36.19
C PRO A 977 -36.91 -33.15 -37.31
N GLY A 978 -36.40 -32.29 -38.20
CA GLY A 978 -37.16 -31.66 -39.28
C GLY A 978 -37.11 -32.40 -40.62
N LEU A 979 -36.46 -33.58 -40.67
CA LEU A 979 -36.31 -34.41 -41.87
C LEU A 979 -37.36 -35.53 -41.94
N ALA A 980 -37.68 -35.99 -43.15
CA ALA A 980 -38.56 -37.13 -43.33
C ALA A 980 -37.90 -38.43 -42.81
N ALA A 981 -38.71 -39.39 -42.34
CA ALA A 981 -38.20 -40.64 -41.76
C ALA A 981 -37.26 -41.42 -42.72
N GLU A 982 -37.54 -41.41 -44.02
CA GLU A 982 -36.68 -42.02 -45.04
C GLU A 982 -35.30 -41.34 -45.12
N GLN A 983 -35.26 -40.01 -45.01
CA GLN A 983 -34.03 -39.22 -45.02
C GLN A 983 -33.24 -39.44 -43.74
N GLN A 984 -33.91 -39.48 -42.58
CA GLN A 984 -33.27 -39.77 -41.30
C GLN A 984 -32.59 -41.15 -41.34
N ARG A 985 -33.27 -42.16 -41.88
CA ARG A 985 -32.72 -43.52 -42.01
C ARG A 985 -31.55 -43.58 -42.99
N ALA A 986 -31.64 -42.90 -44.13
CA ALA A 986 -30.54 -42.82 -45.09
C ALA A 986 -29.29 -42.14 -44.50
N LEU A 987 -29.48 -41.05 -43.74
CA LEU A 987 -28.38 -40.38 -43.04
C LEU A 987 -27.80 -41.26 -41.93
N PHE A 988 -28.63 -41.96 -41.16
CA PHE A 988 -28.14 -42.88 -40.12
C PHE A 988 -27.18 -43.92 -40.70
N GLU A 989 -27.55 -44.55 -41.82
CA GLU A 989 -26.69 -45.51 -42.51
C GLU A 989 -25.41 -44.86 -43.06
N ALA A 990 -25.50 -43.66 -43.64
CA ALA A 990 -24.34 -42.92 -44.16
C ALA A 990 -23.34 -42.53 -43.07
N LEU A 991 -23.78 -42.35 -41.82
CA LEU A 991 -22.91 -41.98 -40.69
C LEU A 991 -22.21 -43.16 -40.01
N ARG A 992 -22.61 -44.41 -40.26
CA ARG A 992 -21.98 -45.60 -39.64
C ARG A 992 -20.45 -45.68 -39.85
N PRO A 993 -19.88 -45.37 -41.02
CA PRO A 993 -18.41 -45.35 -41.21
C PRO A 993 -17.72 -44.32 -40.32
N PHE A 994 -18.33 -43.15 -40.10
CA PHE A 994 -17.80 -42.12 -39.20
C PHE A 994 -17.78 -42.60 -37.74
N VAL A 995 -18.86 -43.23 -37.29
CA VAL A 995 -18.97 -43.82 -35.94
C VAL A 995 -17.89 -44.89 -35.67
N ARG A 996 -17.45 -45.59 -36.72
CA ARG A 996 -16.38 -46.59 -36.65
C ARG A 996 -14.97 -46.01 -36.74
N GLY A 997 -14.82 -44.71 -36.98
CA GLY A 997 -13.54 -44.03 -37.19
C GLY A 997 -12.95 -44.22 -38.59
N GLU A 998 -13.70 -44.82 -39.53
CA GLU A 998 -13.23 -45.12 -40.89
C GLU A 998 -13.03 -43.84 -41.74
N ARG A 999 -13.53 -42.70 -41.25
CA ARG A 999 -13.49 -41.39 -41.93
C ARG A 999 -12.68 -40.33 -41.17
N ASP A 1000 -11.91 -40.70 -40.15
CA ASP A 1000 -11.14 -39.74 -39.33
C ASP A 1000 -9.95 -39.11 -40.08
N ALA A 1001 -9.43 -39.81 -41.10
CA ALA A 1001 -8.31 -39.30 -41.91
C ALA A 1001 -8.65 -37.97 -42.60
N ASN A 1002 -7.73 -37.01 -42.54
CA ASN A 1002 -7.78 -35.76 -43.30
C ASN A 1002 -6.38 -35.39 -43.83
N THR A 1003 -6.31 -34.59 -44.89
CA THR A 1003 -5.04 -34.20 -45.54
C THR A 1003 -4.50 -32.83 -45.08
N SER A 1004 -5.24 -32.08 -44.27
CA SER A 1004 -4.97 -30.67 -43.91
C SER A 1004 -4.46 -30.44 -42.49
N GLY A 1005 -4.51 -31.43 -41.58
CA GLY A 1005 -4.20 -31.26 -40.14
C GLY A 1005 -2.74 -31.38 -39.70
N TRP A 1006 -1.81 -31.80 -40.58
CA TRP A 1006 -0.42 -32.15 -40.20
C TRP A 1006 0.42 -31.04 -39.52
N PRO A 1007 0.21 -29.72 -39.74
CA PRO A 1007 0.97 -28.69 -39.03
C PRO A 1007 0.46 -28.33 -37.61
N LEU A 1008 -0.81 -28.61 -37.28
CA LEU A 1008 -1.43 -28.13 -36.04
C LEU A 1008 -1.39 -29.15 -34.90
N THR A 1009 -1.37 -30.45 -35.21
CA THR A 1009 -1.34 -31.54 -34.23
C THR A 1009 -0.08 -31.52 -33.34
N GLY A 1010 1.05 -30.99 -33.84
CA GLY A 1010 2.29 -30.80 -33.09
C GLY A 1010 2.30 -29.61 -32.11
N MET A 1011 1.33 -28.69 -32.21
CA MET A 1011 1.27 -27.49 -31.35
C MET A 1011 0.62 -27.73 -29.98
N ARG A 1012 0.22 -28.97 -29.68
CA ARG A 1012 -0.24 -29.37 -28.34
C ARG A 1012 0.89 -29.53 -27.31
N HIS A 1013 2.15 -29.53 -27.75
CA HIS A 1013 3.28 -29.67 -26.84
C HIS A 1013 3.38 -28.47 -25.88
N PRO A 1014 3.61 -28.69 -24.57
CA PRO A 1014 3.67 -27.61 -23.58
C PRO A 1014 4.72 -26.53 -23.88
N LEU A 1015 5.78 -26.87 -24.62
CA LEU A 1015 6.86 -25.94 -24.99
C LEU A 1015 6.69 -25.29 -26.38
N SER A 1016 5.55 -25.50 -27.05
CA SER A 1016 5.28 -24.86 -28.34
C SER A 1016 5.12 -23.35 -28.18
N MET A 1017 5.75 -22.57 -29.06
CA MET A 1017 5.69 -21.10 -29.04
C MET A 1017 4.25 -20.57 -29.25
N LEU A 1018 3.43 -21.35 -29.97
CA LEU A 1018 2.00 -21.15 -30.14
C LEU A 1018 1.29 -22.46 -29.79
N ARG A 1019 0.24 -22.39 -28.98
CA ARG A 1019 -0.61 -23.53 -28.64
C ARG A 1019 -1.97 -23.35 -29.32
N PHE A 1020 -2.29 -24.24 -30.25
CA PHE A 1020 -3.60 -24.33 -30.88
C PHE A 1020 -4.15 -25.72 -30.65
N ASP A 1021 -5.29 -25.82 -29.97
CA ASP A 1021 -6.03 -27.06 -29.77
C ASP A 1021 -7.43 -26.90 -30.37
N LEU A 1022 -7.71 -27.66 -31.44
CA LEU A 1022 -9.01 -27.69 -32.12
C LEU A 1022 -9.84 -28.92 -31.71
N GLY A 1023 -9.54 -29.49 -30.54
CA GLY A 1023 -10.17 -30.71 -30.07
C GLY A 1023 -9.65 -31.95 -30.78
N PRO A 1024 -10.21 -33.14 -30.49
CA PRO A 1024 -9.67 -34.42 -30.94
C PRO A 1024 -9.63 -34.55 -32.46
N ASP A 1025 -8.81 -35.45 -33.01
CA ASP A 1025 -8.79 -35.68 -34.46
C ASP A 1025 -9.92 -36.61 -34.94
N THR A 1026 -10.58 -37.31 -34.03
CA THR A 1026 -11.70 -38.20 -34.37
C THR A 1026 -12.99 -37.44 -34.65
N LEU A 1027 -13.78 -37.99 -35.57
CA LEU A 1027 -15.15 -37.56 -35.88
C LEU A 1027 -16.19 -38.49 -35.24
N ALA A 1028 -15.76 -39.62 -34.68
CA ALA A 1028 -16.64 -40.66 -34.18
C ALA A 1028 -17.53 -40.17 -33.03
N ASP A 1029 -17.04 -39.27 -32.17
CA ASP A 1029 -17.79 -38.72 -31.05
C ASP A 1029 -19.04 -37.95 -31.52
N MET A 1030 -18.86 -37.06 -32.51
CA MET A 1030 -19.95 -36.26 -33.08
C MET A 1030 -20.82 -37.06 -34.03
N ALA A 1031 -20.26 -38.05 -34.72
CA ALA A 1031 -21.06 -38.96 -35.54
C ALA A 1031 -22.01 -39.80 -34.68
N VAL A 1032 -21.56 -40.29 -33.52
CA VAL A 1032 -22.41 -40.98 -32.55
C VAL A 1032 -23.52 -40.05 -32.06
N PHE A 1033 -23.19 -38.78 -31.79
CA PHE A 1033 -24.18 -37.78 -31.42
C PHE A 1033 -25.23 -37.56 -32.52
N ALA A 1034 -24.82 -37.36 -33.77
CA ALA A 1034 -25.75 -37.23 -34.90
C ALA A 1034 -26.63 -38.47 -35.07
N CYS A 1035 -26.04 -39.68 -34.99
CA CYS A 1035 -26.80 -40.93 -35.00
C CYS A 1035 -27.83 -41.01 -33.85
N SER A 1036 -27.55 -40.46 -32.67
CA SER A 1036 -28.50 -40.44 -31.54
C SER A 1036 -29.76 -39.62 -31.82
N TRP A 1037 -29.69 -38.64 -32.73
CA TRP A 1037 -30.84 -37.85 -33.17
C TRP A 1037 -31.60 -38.48 -34.33
N LEU A 1038 -30.92 -39.33 -35.11
CA LEU A 1038 -31.48 -40.04 -36.27
C LEU A 1038 -32.04 -41.42 -35.91
N ALA A 1039 -31.67 -41.99 -34.76
CA ALA A 1039 -32.09 -43.31 -34.32
C ALA A 1039 -33.61 -43.35 -34.06
N SER A 1040 -34.29 -44.26 -34.75
CA SER A 1040 -35.74 -44.45 -34.67
C SER A 1040 -36.12 -45.82 -34.09
N THR A 1041 -35.23 -46.81 -34.20
CA THR A 1041 -35.44 -48.19 -33.73
C THR A 1041 -34.63 -48.51 -32.47
N ASP A 1042 -35.02 -49.55 -31.73
CA ASP A 1042 -34.27 -50.04 -30.57
C ASP A 1042 -32.87 -50.56 -30.96
N GLU A 1043 -32.72 -51.12 -32.17
CA GLU A 1043 -31.43 -51.60 -32.68
C GLU A 1043 -30.47 -50.44 -32.99
N GLU A 1044 -30.98 -49.36 -33.58
CA GLU A 1044 -30.22 -48.12 -33.82
C GLU A 1044 -29.83 -47.43 -32.51
N ARG A 1045 -30.74 -47.39 -31.52
CA ARG A 1045 -30.43 -46.86 -30.17
C ARG A 1045 -29.37 -47.72 -29.46
N ARG A 1046 -29.44 -49.05 -29.58
CA ARG A 1046 -28.38 -49.96 -29.08
C ARG A 1046 -27.05 -49.69 -29.79
N PHE A 1047 -27.06 -49.49 -31.11
CA PHE A 1047 -25.86 -49.15 -31.87
C PHE A 1047 -25.19 -47.87 -31.36
N VAL A 1048 -25.96 -46.79 -31.15
CA VAL A 1048 -25.47 -45.52 -30.60
C VAL A 1048 -24.87 -45.73 -29.20
N ARG A 1049 -25.61 -46.42 -28.32
CA ARG A 1049 -25.18 -46.71 -26.95
C ARG A 1049 -23.87 -47.48 -26.91
N ASP A 1050 -23.79 -48.61 -27.61
CA ASP A 1050 -22.63 -49.49 -27.55
C ASP A 1050 -21.36 -48.77 -28.08
N HIS A 1051 -21.50 -47.91 -29.10
CA HIS A 1051 -20.37 -47.12 -29.63
C HIS A 1051 -19.99 -45.94 -28.73
N ALA A 1052 -20.97 -45.26 -28.11
CA ALA A 1052 -20.69 -44.21 -27.14
C ALA A 1052 -19.93 -44.77 -25.92
N VAL A 1053 -20.38 -45.91 -25.36
CA VAL A 1053 -19.69 -46.58 -24.24
C VAL A 1053 -18.31 -47.04 -24.65
N ARG A 1054 -18.14 -47.60 -25.86
CA ARG A 1054 -16.83 -48.00 -26.40
C ARG A 1054 -15.86 -46.82 -26.50
N LEU A 1055 -16.35 -45.65 -26.92
CA LEU A 1055 -15.52 -44.45 -27.02
C LEU A 1055 -15.14 -43.91 -25.63
N LEU A 1056 -16.07 -43.91 -24.67
CA LEU A 1056 -15.79 -43.51 -23.28
C LEU A 1056 -14.85 -44.46 -22.54
N THR A 1057 -14.86 -45.75 -22.87
CA THR A 1057 -13.99 -46.75 -22.23
C THR A 1057 -12.66 -46.95 -22.96
N GLY A 1058 -12.48 -46.33 -24.13
CA GLY A 1058 -11.26 -46.41 -24.93
C GLY A 1058 -10.23 -45.32 -24.60
N TRP A 1059 -9.02 -45.47 -25.13
CA TRP A 1059 -7.92 -44.49 -25.04
C TRP A 1059 -7.94 -43.48 -26.19
N VAL A 1060 -9.13 -43.10 -26.68
CA VAL A 1060 -9.28 -42.14 -27.78
C VAL A 1060 -9.55 -40.76 -27.19
N ASP A 1061 -8.86 -39.74 -27.68
CA ASP A 1061 -9.18 -38.35 -27.38
C ASP A 1061 -10.60 -38.04 -27.90
N VAL A 1062 -11.58 -37.81 -27.02
CA VAL A 1062 -13.01 -37.64 -27.36
C VAL A 1062 -13.66 -36.57 -26.48
N ARG A 1063 -14.77 -35.96 -26.95
CA ARG A 1063 -15.54 -35.02 -26.14
C ARG A 1063 -16.61 -35.73 -25.32
N VAL A 1064 -16.29 -36.02 -24.06
CA VAL A 1064 -17.18 -36.71 -23.10
C VAL A 1064 -18.59 -36.08 -23.02
N PRO A 1065 -18.77 -34.74 -22.92
CA PRO A 1065 -20.12 -34.16 -22.83
C PRO A 1065 -21.02 -34.41 -24.06
N VAL A 1066 -20.42 -34.62 -25.24
CA VAL A 1066 -21.15 -34.95 -26.48
C VAL A 1066 -21.64 -36.40 -26.43
N LEU A 1067 -20.77 -37.32 -26.00
CA LEU A 1067 -21.12 -38.74 -25.83
C LEU A 1067 -22.17 -38.96 -24.74
N VAL A 1068 -22.08 -38.23 -23.63
CA VAL A 1068 -23.09 -38.28 -22.56
C VAL A 1068 -24.47 -37.84 -23.06
N ARG A 1069 -24.56 -36.76 -23.84
CA ARG A 1069 -25.82 -36.33 -24.47
C ARG A 1069 -26.37 -37.37 -25.46
N SER A 1070 -25.49 -38.13 -26.11
CA SER A 1070 -25.88 -39.23 -26.99
C SER A 1070 -26.48 -40.40 -26.19
N LEU A 1071 -25.86 -40.73 -25.05
CA LEU A 1071 -26.31 -41.79 -24.14
C LEU A 1071 -27.64 -41.46 -23.46
N GLU A 1072 -27.86 -40.20 -23.08
CA GLU A 1072 -29.13 -39.74 -22.49
C GLU A 1072 -30.35 -40.09 -23.36
N ARG A 1073 -30.18 -40.13 -24.69
CA ARG A 1073 -31.23 -40.50 -25.67
C ARG A 1073 -31.25 -41.99 -26.01
N ALA A 1074 -30.17 -42.71 -25.73
CA ALA A 1074 -29.96 -44.08 -26.20
C ALA A 1074 -30.13 -45.15 -25.12
N THR A 1075 -30.08 -44.78 -23.84
CA THR A 1075 -30.30 -45.71 -22.71
C THR A 1075 -31.16 -45.10 -21.60
N GLU A 1076 -31.93 -45.97 -20.94
CA GLU A 1076 -32.64 -45.67 -19.69
C GLU A 1076 -32.04 -46.42 -18.49
N ASN A 1077 -31.01 -47.25 -18.70
CA ASN A 1077 -30.45 -48.13 -17.69
C ASN A 1077 -29.07 -47.62 -17.25
N VAL A 1078 -28.93 -47.32 -15.96
CA VAL A 1078 -27.68 -46.86 -15.36
C VAL A 1078 -26.53 -47.87 -15.52
N HIS A 1079 -26.82 -49.17 -15.61
CA HIS A 1079 -25.82 -50.23 -15.78
C HIS A 1079 -25.15 -50.24 -17.16
N ASP A 1080 -25.72 -49.53 -18.13
CA ASP A 1080 -25.09 -49.37 -19.45
C ASP A 1080 -23.94 -48.34 -19.40
N LEU A 1081 -23.84 -47.53 -18.34
CA LEU A 1081 -22.82 -46.49 -18.22
C LEU A 1081 -21.51 -47.03 -17.63
N PRO A 1082 -20.35 -46.52 -18.10
CA PRO A 1082 -19.06 -46.84 -17.48
C PRO A 1082 -18.89 -46.06 -16.17
N LEU A 1083 -19.51 -46.53 -15.08
CA LEU A 1083 -19.52 -45.83 -13.79
C LEU A 1083 -18.12 -45.58 -13.18
N GLY A 1084 -17.11 -46.36 -13.58
CA GLY A 1084 -15.72 -46.14 -13.19
C GLY A 1084 -15.00 -45.00 -13.94
N HIS A 1085 -15.66 -44.35 -14.92
CA HIS A 1085 -15.09 -43.25 -15.67
C HIS A 1085 -14.90 -42.00 -14.77
N PRO A 1086 -13.77 -41.28 -14.85
CA PRO A 1086 -13.48 -40.16 -13.94
C PRO A 1086 -14.27 -38.88 -14.23
N ASP A 1087 -14.85 -38.74 -15.44
CA ASP A 1087 -15.55 -37.52 -15.84
C ASP A 1087 -16.94 -37.36 -15.19
N GLN A 1088 -17.15 -36.19 -14.57
CA GLN A 1088 -18.38 -35.83 -13.87
C GLN A 1088 -19.66 -35.89 -14.70
N HIS A 1089 -19.61 -35.71 -16.03
CA HIS A 1089 -20.81 -35.75 -16.87
C HIS A 1089 -21.40 -37.16 -16.97
N VAL A 1090 -20.55 -38.20 -16.94
CA VAL A 1090 -21.00 -39.60 -16.92
C VAL A 1090 -21.75 -39.90 -15.63
N HIS A 1091 -21.21 -39.46 -14.50
CA HIS A 1091 -21.87 -39.61 -13.19
C HIS A 1091 -23.12 -38.76 -13.05
N ALA A 1092 -23.17 -37.58 -13.66
CA ALA A 1092 -24.37 -36.74 -13.69
C ALA A 1092 -25.52 -37.40 -14.46
N LEU A 1093 -25.22 -38.04 -15.60
CA LEU A 1093 -26.22 -38.86 -16.29
C LEU A 1093 -26.63 -40.08 -15.46
N ALA A 1094 -25.68 -40.73 -14.78
CA ALA A 1094 -25.98 -41.84 -13.87
C ALA A 1094 -26.94 -41.42 -12.74
N ALA A 1095 -26.78 -40.21 -12.20
CA ALA A 1095 -27.70 -39.63 -11.21
C ALA A 1095 -29.11 -39.43 -11.77
N VAL A 1096 -29.24 -38.90 -12.99
CA VAL A 1096 -30.55 -38.72 -13.65
C VAL A 1096 -31.21 -40.07 -13.93
N LEU A 1097 -30.47 -41.06 -14.45
CA LEU A 1097 -31.00 -42.40 -14.73
C LEU A 1097 -31.40 -43.15 -13.45
N TRP A 1098 -30.58 -43.05 -12.40
CA TRP A 1098 -30.91 -43.60 -11.08
C TRP A 1098 -32.17 -42.98 -10.50
N ALA A 1099 -32.33 -41.66 -10.55
CA ALA A 1099 -33.54 -41.00 -10.04
C ALA A 1099 -34.81 -41.40 -10.82
N ARG A 1100 -34.68 -41.72 -12.12
CA ARG A 1100 -35.79 -42.28 -12.91
C ARG A 1100 -36.16 -43.70 -12.46
N ARG A 1101 -35.17 -44.53 -12.08
CA ARG A 1101 -35.32 -45.93 -11.65
C ARG A 1101 -34.40 -46.25 -10.45
N PRO A 1102 -34.81 -45.96 -9.20
CA PRO A 1102 -33.95 -46.01 -8.02
C PRO A 1102 -33.80 -47.43 -7.44
N GLU A 1103 -33.30 -48.37 -8.25
CA GLU A 1103 -33.20 -49.80 -7.90
C GLU A 1103 -32.03 -50.13 -6.95
N ASN A 1104 -30.92 -49.37 -7.01
CA ASN A 1104 -29.73 -49.56 -6.16
C ASN A 1104 -29.53 -48.36 -5.23
N GLN A 1105 -29.88 -48.50 -3.95
CA GLN A 1105 -29.78 -47.41 -2.97
C GLN A 1105 -28.34 -46.95 -2.69
N ASP A 1106 -27.39 -47.87 -2.65
CA ASP A 1106 -25.98 -47.53 -2.38
C ASP A 1106 -25.41 -46.63 -3.49
N LEU A 1107 -25.81 -46.87 -4.74
CA LEU A 1107 -25.45 -46.00 -5.86
C LEU A 1107 -26.01 -44.58 -5.67
N GLY A 1108 -27.27 -44.45 -5.25
CA GLY A 1108 -27.89 -43.15 -4.96
C GLY A 1108 -27.16 -42.38 -3.86
N LEU A 1109 -26.81 -43.05 -2.77
CA LEU A 1109 -26.06 -42.45 -1.65
C LEU A 1109 -24.64 -42.05 -2.07
N ASN A 1110 -23.97 -42.85 -2.90
CA ASN A 1110 -22.64 -42.51 -3.43
C ASN A 1110 -22.70 -41.31 -4.37
N LEU A 1111 -23.74 -41.19 -5.20
CA LEU A 1111 -23.95 -40.04 -6.08
C LEU A 1111 -24.31 -38.77 -5.29
N ALA A 1112 -25.05 -38.91 -4.18
CA ALA A 1112 -25.36 -37.82 -3.26
C ALA A 1112 -24.11 -37.26 -2.56
N ASN A 1113 -23.13 -38.13 -2.27
CA ASN A 1113 -21.84 -37.75 -1.66
C ASN A 1113 -20.72 -37.56 -2.70
N ASN A 1114 -21.05 -37.52 -3.99
CA ASN A 1114 -20.06 -37.37 -5.05
C ASN A 1114 -19.35 -36.01 -4.90
N PRO A 1115 -18.01 -35.93 -5.07
CA PRO A 1115 -17.31 -34.66 -4.97
C PRO A 1115 -17.84 -33.64 -6.00
N HIS A 1116 -18.22 -34.04 -7.22
CA HIS A 1116 -18.60 -33.07 -8.23
C HIS A 1116 -20.00 -32.47 -8.01
N ARG A 1117 -20.06 -31.14 -7.85
CA ARG A 1117 -21.31 -30.36 -7.75
C ARG A 1117 -22.31 -30.70 -8.87
N LEU A 1118 -21.84 -30.86 -10.11
CA LEU A 1118 -22.71 -31.16 -11.25
C LEU A 1118 -23.54 -32.43 -11.01
N VAL A 1119 -22.91 -33.48 -10.47
CA VAL A 1119 -23.57 -34.77 -10.18
C VAL A 1119 -24.66 -34.59 -9.14
N ARG A 1120 -24.34 -33.91 -8.03
CA ARG A 1120 -25.28 -33.65 -6.93
C ARG A 1120 -26.43 -32.75 -7.36
N ALA A 1121 -26.17 -31.73 -8.18
CA ALA A 1121 -27.18 -30.84 -8.74
C ALA A 1121 -28.11 -31.58 -9.73
N SER A 1122 -27.57 -32.39 -10.63
CA SER A 1122 -28.36 -33.24 -11.54
C SER A 1122 -29.20 -34.25 -10.78
N LEU A 1123 -28.67 -34.83 -9.69
CA LEU A 1123 -29.42 -35.71 -8.80
C LEU A 1123 -30.58 -34.96 -8.15
N ALA A 1124 -30.29 -33.83 -7.48
CA ALA A 1124 -31.28 -33.00 -6.78
C ALA A 1124 -32.44 -32.58 -7.70
N ALA A 1125 -32.12 -32.16 -8.94
CA ALA A 1125 -33.12 -31.74 -9.92
C ALA A 1125 -34.00 -32.90 -10.44
N ALA A 1126 -33.54 -34.14 -10.35
CA ALA A 1126 -34.24 -35.33 -10.84
C ALA A 1126 -35.07 -36.07 -9.76
N LEU A 1127 -34.89 -35.73 -8.48
CA LEU A 1127 -35.64 -36.36 -7.39
C LEU A 1127 -37.13 -36.01 -7.44
N ASP A 1128 -37.96 -36.96 -7.00
CA ASP A 1128 -39.41 -36.81 -6.77
C ASP A 1128 -39.79 -37.39 -5.39
N GLU A 1129 -41.09 -37.45 -5.06
CA GLU A 1129 -41.61 -37.88 -3.76
C GLU A 1129 -41.48 -39.39 -3.44
N ARG A 1130 -40.85 -40.19 -4.31
CA ARG A 1130 -40.67 -41.63 -4.07
C ARG A 1130 -39.96 -41.91 -2.73
N PRO A 1131 -40.40 -42.94 -1.96
CA PRO A 1131 -39.75 -43.34 -0.70
C PRO A 1131 -38.25 -43.61 -0.85
N GLU A 1132 -37.86 -44.19 -1.99
CA GLU A 1132 -36.49 -44.52 -2.38
C GLU A 1132 -35.58 -43.29 -2.47
N HIS A 1133 -36.14 -42.09 -2.67
CA HIS A 1133 -35.37 -40.85 -2.78
C HIS A 1133 -35.12 -40.17 -1.43
N ARG A 1134 -35.80 -40.57 -0.36
CA ARG A 1134 -35.81 -39.85 0.92
C ARG A 1134 -34.40 -39.65 1.51
N ALA A 1135 -33.61 -40.73 1.60
CA ALA A 1135 -32.27 -40.67 2.21
C ALA A 1135 -31.32 -39.76 1.41
N VAL A 1136 -31.35 -39.85 0.09
CA VAL A 1136 -30.57 -38.99 -0.81
C VAL A 1136 -31.01 -37.52 -0.68
N ARG A 1137 -32.32 -37.27 -0.59
CA ARG A 1137 -32.88 -35.92 -0.42
C ARG A 1137 -32.44 -35.29 0.90
N GLU A 1138 -32.45 -36.05 2.00
CA GLU A 1138 -31.98 -35.57 3.31
C GLU A 1138 -30.51 -35.12 3.25
N ILE A 1139 -29.64 -35.84 2.51
CA ILE A 1139 -28.24 -35.45 2.29
C ILE A 1139 -28.16 -34.13 1.48
N LEU A 1140 -28.81 -34.08 0.31
CA LEU A 1140 -28.71 -32.93 -0.60
C LEU A 1140 -29.38 -31.65 -0.05
N SER A 1141 -30.36 -31.78 0.85
CA SER A 1141 -30.96 -30.63 1.56
C SER A 1141 -29.97 -29.89 2.47
N ARG A 1142 -28.88 -30.57 2.88
CA ARG A 1142 -27.81 -30.03 3.72
C ARG A 1142 -26.50 -29.83 2.96
N ASP A 1143 -26.53 -29.89 1.63
CA ASP A 1143 -25.36 -29.69 0.77
C ASP A 1143 -24.73 -28.32 1.04
N ALA A 1144 -23.39 -28.22 0.97
CA ALA A 1144 -22.70 -26.94 1.09
C ALA A 1144 -23.11 -25.96 -0.04
N CYS A 1145 -23.38 -26.48 -1.24
CA CYS A 1145 -23.78 -25.70 -2.40
C CYS A 1145 -25.24 -25.24 -2.32
N ARG A 1146 -25.47 -23.92 -2.29
CA ARG A 1146 -26.82 -23.32 -2.24
C ARG A 1146 -27.70 -23.79 -3.40
N SER A 1147 -27.17 -23.85 -4.61
CA SER A 1147 -27.91 -24.25 -5.81
C SER A 1147 -28.39 -25.70 -5.75
N VAL A 1148 -27.64 -26.59 -5.10
CA VAL A 1148 -28.06 -27.98 -4.86
C VAL A 1148 -29.21 -28.03 -3.85
N ARG A 1149 -29.07 -27.31 -2.72
CA ARG A 1149 -30.16 -27.17 -1.73
C ARG A 1149 -31.44 -26.63 -2.38
N ARG A 1150 -31.31 -25.62 -3.25
CA ARG A 1150 -32.43 -25.00 -3.97
C ARG A 1150 -33.09 -25.93 -4.97
N LEU A 1151 -32.31 -26.65 -5.80
CA LEU A 1151 -32.86 -27.62 -6.75
C LEU A 1151 -33.63 -28.73 -6.02
N CYS A 1152 -33.10 -29.17 -4.88
CA CYS A 1152 -33.74 -30.16 -4.02
C CYS A 1152 -35.07 -29.64 -3.45
N ALA A 1153 -35.17 -28.34 -3.11
CA ALA A 1153 -36.41 -27.71 -2.64
C ALA A 1153 -37.41 -27.46 -3.79
N ALA A 1154 -36.95 -26.95 -4.94
CA ALA A 1154 -37.81 -26.66 -6.09
C ALA A 1154 -38.45 -27.92 -6.71
N ALA A 1155 -37.76 -29.06 -6.67
CA ALA A 1155 -38.33 -30.35 -7.05
C ALA A 1155 -39.52 -30.76 -6.18
N PHE A 1156 -39.58 -30.25 -4.94
CA PHE A 1156 -40.69 -30.46 -4.00
C PHE A 1156 -41.86 -29.50 -4.22
N GLU A 1157 -41.62 -28.26 -4.63
CA GLU A 1157 -42.67 -27.25 -4.87
C GLU A 1157 -43.33 -27.33 -6.26
N ARG A 1158 -42.65 -27.90 -7.28
CA ARG A 1158 -43.13 -27.96 -8.67
C ARG A 1158 -44.18 -29.06 -8.93
N ARG A 1159 -44.64 -29.78 -7.91
CA ARG A 1159 -45.66 -30.82 -7.99
C ARG A 1159 -46.56 -30.76 -6.77
#